data_AF-A0A1Y3TT65-F1
#
_entry.id   AF-A0A1Y3TT65-F1
#
_cell.length_a   1.000
_cell.length_b   1.000
_cell.length_c   1.000
_cell.angle_alpha   90.00
_cell.angle_beta   90.00
_cell.angle_gamma   90.00
#
_symmetry.space_group_name_H-M   'P 1'
#
loop_
_entity.id
_entity.type
_entity.pdbx_description
1 polymer ?
#
loop_
_entity_poly.entity_id
_entity_poly.type
_entity_poly.pdbx_seq_one_letter_code
_entity_poly.pdbx_strand_id
1 'polypeptide(L)'
;MEHYDWNDGWFFTPRYDPALLGPEIGGLDLEPVRLPHTVKVLPFNYCNENDYQLVSGYRRVFTAPKSWEGRTLLLTFGAAAHDATVYCNGQRVGHHACGYTAFTVNLTNAVRLGQENILVVRCDSRETLDIPPFGGQTETLTYGGLYRGVSLDVKENAWLRDVFIQAGADGSFRIYSAAEGETVGCTLEAEIRSPSGRRAAYVGELSLPINGTLNGVQPWSCEHPTRYTLTARLIRPGTSGLPDRALDQKVIRFGFRTIQFVAGGLYLNGVRTHLRGLVRPQSYPYQGYAMPDSIQRLDAQILRKELGCNAVRCVCPPSPAFLDACDELGLLAFVEMPGQQHIGGPAWKAQALQNCREMVCQYRNHPSVFLWGVRVPGSADDEAFYKKTNEAARRLDPTRPTAGTHRTKKGQLLEDVYAYDDFSFAGAGPGCLPRASVTPDLRRGYLISGYGGMMYPTKSFDGNAQRLSQALRYGAVLNDAAAQQGVAGSFGWCMTDYNTHPAYGSGDRVSYQGVLDLFRNPKLAAAVFASQKPPRVPSDIVLEVSPAAAFGDMPAGYPGGCWAFTNADTVRVYRNGDFIAEFSPDRQGRFAALPYPPIQIDDFVGSLLEKYEGIAHSEAVQLAGCLNAMRRDPNIPSPLLRARLGRLLRALRMDESNLIRLYQTYIGVLGGPTASYRFDAVWKGRVARTVVQEPAQRVRLECTVRNAILTDGPTWDCAAVSLRAIDQNGSLLPYCSEAVQLSVEGPAKLIGPSVVPLRGGMAGTYLATDGVAGRATLHCKMEGALDTEVSVIIRRREA
;
A
#
# COMPACT_ATOMS: atom_id res chain seq x y z
N MET A 1 12.08 4.59 34.60
CA MET A 1 11.34 3.78 33.61
C MET A 1 12.34 3.33 32.58
N GLU A 2 12.34 2.05 32.27
CA GLU A 2 13.25 1.45 31.30
C GLU A 2 12.40 0.84 30.18
N HIS A 3 12.89 0.94 28.95
CA HIS A 3 12.26 0.34 27.77
C HIS A 3 13.31 -0.50 27.05
N TYR A 4 12.96 -1.73 26.71
CA TYR A 4 13.84 -2.66 26.03
C TYR A 4 13.16 -3.20 24.77
N ASP A 5 13.81 -3.04 23.63
CA ASP A 5 13.43 -3.71 22.39
C ASP A 5 13.89 -5.17 22.45
N TRP A 6 12.98 -6.09 22.76
CA TRP A 6 13.25 -7.52 22.93
C TRP A 6 13.09 -8.29 21.62
N ASN A 7 13.84 -7.88 20.59
CA ASN A 7 13.77 -8.51 19.27
C ASN A 7 14.93 -9.47 18.98
N ASP A 8 16.07 -9.30 19.63
CA ASP A 8 17.21 -10.21 19.58
C ASP A 8 17.09 -11.34 20.61
N GLY A 9 17.93 -12.38 20.51
CA GLY A 9 18.07 -13.42 21.54
C GLY A 9 16.83 -14.31 21.72
N TRP A 10 16.07 -14.50 20.65
CA TRP A 10 15.00 -15.48 20.56
C TRP A 10 15.51 -16.74 19.88
N PHE A 11 14.95 -17.87 20.28
CA PHE A 11 15.12 -19.16 19.65
C PHE A 11 13.77 -19.64 19.15
N PHE A 12 13.76 -20.24 17.96
CA PHE A 12 12.55 -20.70 17.28
C PHE A 12 12.60 -22.22 17.06
N THR A 13 11.45 -22.85 17.17
CA THR A 13 11.22 -24.21 16.67
C THR A 13 9.87 -24.29 15.94
N PRO A 14 9.82 -24.97 14.78
CA PRO A 14 8.58 -25.09 14.00
C PRO A 14 7.53 -25.98 14.68
N ARG A 15 7.92 -26.74 15.72
CA ARG A 15 7.03 -27.60 16.50
C ARG A 15 7.11 -27.22 17.98
N TYR A 16 6.03 -26.71 18.52
CA TYR A 16 5.90 -26.48 19.95
C TYR A 16 5.97 -27.81 20.71
N ASP A 17 6.82 -27.83 21.74
CA ASP A 17 6.94 -28.91 22.70
C ASP A 17 6.91 -28.34 24.13
N PRO A 18 6.13 -28.91 25.07
CA PRO A 18 6.13 -28.47 26.46
C PRO A 18 7.49 -28.46 27.14
N ALA A 19 8.49 -29.23 26.67
CA ALA A 19 9.85 -29.18 27.17
C ALA A 19 10.49 -27.78 27.07
N LEU A 20 10.02 -26.93 26.15
CA LEU A 20 10.45 -25.52 26.05
C LEU A 20 10.24 -24.74 27.35
N LEU A 21 9.23 -25.12 28.15
CA LEU A 21 8.86 -24.48 29.41
C LEU A 21 9.87 -24.77 30.53
N GLY A 22 10.66 -25.84 30.38
CA GLY A 22 11.65 -26.28 31.35
C GLY A 22 13.05 -25.69 31.11
N PRO A 23 13.96 -25.86 32.09
CA PRO A 23 15.37 -25.52 31.92
C PRO A 23 16.08 -26.44 30.91
N GLU A 24 15.65 -27.72 30.83
CA GLU A 24 16.19 -28.70 29.90
C GLU A 24 15.30 -28.81 28.66
N ILE A 25 15.87 -28.54 27.49
CA ILE A 25 15.15 -28.48 26.21
C ILE A 25 15.10 -29.84 25.47
N GLY A 26 15.62 -30.92 26.06
CA GLY A 26 15.37 -32.30 25.59
C GLY A 26 15.65 -32.59 24.12
N GLY A 27 16.81 -32.17 23.59
CA GLY A 27 17.20 -32.46 22.19
C GLY A 27 16.40 -31.72 21.12
N LEU A 28 15.56 -30.74 21.48
CA LEU A 28 14.88 -29.88 20.52
C LEU A 28 15.89 -29.04 19.73
N ASP A 29 15.70 -28.99 18.42
CA ASP A 29 16.45 -28.08 17.56
C ASP A 29 15.86 -26.67 17.67
N LEU A 30 16.72 -25.71 17.99
CA LEU A 30 16.39 -24.32 18.29
C LEU A 30 17.20 -23.39 17.40
N GLU A 31 16.53 -22.77 16.44
CA GLU A 31 17.15 -21.81 15.54
C GLU A 31 17.23 -20.43 16.22
N PRO A 32 18.40 -19.77 16.30
CA PRO A 32 18.48 -18.40 16.76
C PRO A 32 17.84 -17.47 15.73
N VAL A 33 16.85 -16.69 16.17
CA VAL A 33 16.10 -15.78 15.31
C VAL A 33 16.06 -14.38 15.89
N ARG A 34 15.86 -13.41 14.99
CA ARG A 34 15.63 -12.01 15.35
C ARG A 34 14.27 -11.57 14.83
N LEU A 35 13.54 -10.82 15.64
CA LEU A 35 12.21 -10.33 15.28
C LEU A 35 12.29 -9.04 14.43
N PRO A 36 11.36 -8.83 13.50
CA PRO A 36 10.22 -9.69 13.15
C PRO A 36 10.63 -11.00 12.45
N HIS A 37 9.90 -12.09 12.72
CA HIS A 37 10.20 -13.42 12.20
C HIS A 37 8.95 -14.15 11.64
N THR A 38 9.12 -14.87 10.54
CA THR A 38 8.08 -15.75 9.96
C THR A 38 8.37 -17.20 10.31
N VAL A 39 7.36 -18.01 10.65
CA VAL A 39 7.56 -19.45 10.94
C VAL A 39 8.07 -20.25 9.75
N LYS A 40 7.82 -19.75 8.53
CA LYS A 40 8.20 -20.39 7.28
C LYS A 40 8.35 -19.36 6.17
N VAL A 41 9.47 -19.40 5.46
CA VAL A 41 9.66 -18.71 4.20
C VAL A 41 9.02 -19.53 3.09
N LEU A 42 8.15 -18.91 2.29
CA LEU A 42 7.46 -19.58 1.18
C LEU A 42 8.14 -19.27 -0.17
N PRO A 43 8.06 -20.16 -1.17
CA PRO A 43 8.40 -19.82 -2.55
C PRO A 43 7.59 -18.62 -3.08
N PHE A 44 8.12 -17.93 -4.10
CA PHE A 44 7.47 -16.77 -4.73
C PHE A 44 6.05 -17.08 -5.24
N ASN A 45 5.90 -18.23 -5.89
CA ASN A 45 4.66 -18.78 -6.42
C ASN A 45 4.69 -20.32 -6.27
N TYR A 46 3.59 -20.99 -6.58
CA TYR A 46 3.39 -22.43 -6.38
C TYR A 46 3.77 -22.92 -4.96
N CYS A 47 3.65 -22.04 -3.96
CA CYS A 47 3.90 -22.39 -2.57
C CYS A 47 2.79 -23.32 -2.03
N ASN A 48 3.09 -24.06 -0.97
CA ASN A 48 2.07 -24.79 -0.22
C ASN A 48 1.62 -23.94 0.98
N GLU A 49 0.37 -23.49 0.96
CA GLU A 49 -0.23 -22.68 2.03
C GLU A 49 -0.33 -23.41 3.38
N ASN A 50 -0.15 -24.74 3.40
CA ASN A 50 -0.12 -25.50 4.65
C ASN A 50 1.23 -25.41 5.37
N ASP A 51 2.31 -25.00 4.69
CA ASP A 51 3.66 -25.03 5.26
C ASP A 51 3.85 -24.04 6.43
N TYR A 52 3.07 -22.96 6.49
CA TYR A 52 3.09 -22.01 7.61
C TYR A 52 2.07 -22.34 8.72
N GLN A 53 1.16 -23.29 8.50
CA GLN A 53 0.09 -23.63 9.43
C GLN A 53 0.59 -24.54 10.55
N LEU A 54 1.47 -23.98 11.38
CA LEU A 54 2.22 -24.68 12.41
C LEU A 54 1.74 -24.29 13.80
N VAL A 55 1.95 -25.21 14.76
CA VAL A 55 2.01 -24.86 16.17
C VAL A 55 3.48 -24.77 16.53
N SER A 56 4.00 -23.55 16.65
CA SER A 56 5.43 -23.26 16.82
C SER A 56 5.75 -22.73 18.22
N GLY A 57 7.03 -22.79 18.58
CA GLY A 57 7.54 -22.31 19.86
C GLY A 57 8.63 -21.25 19.66
N TYR A 58 8.53 -20.15 20.40
CA TYR A 58 9.59 -19.17 20.58
C TYR A 58 10.07 -19.20 22.02
N ARG A 59 11.38 -19.21 22.24
CA ARG A 59 11.99 -19.26 23.57
C ARG A 59 13.03 -18.15 23.72
N ARG A 60 13.01 -17.47 24.85
CA ARG A 60 14.00 -16.46 25.24
C ARG A 60 14.44 -16.69 26.66
N VAL A 61 15.74 -16.59 26.88
CA VAL A 61 16.35 -16.66 28.22
C VAL A 61 16.87 -15.26 28.56
N PHE A 62 16.61 -14.80 29.78
CA PHE A 62 17.08 -13.50 30.23
C PHE A 62 17.32 -13.47 31.74
N THR A 63 18.26 -12.65 32.18
CA THR A 63 18.49 -12.38 33.61
C THR A 63 17.74 -11.11 34.00
N ALA A 64 16.84 -11.23 34.98
CA ALA A 64 16.12 -10.06 35.51
C ALA A 64 16.95 -9.42 36.63
N PRO A 65 17.38 -8.15 36.52
CA PRO A 65 18.18 -7.52 37.56
C PRO A 65 17.36 -7.27 38.84
N LYS A 66 18.02 -7.32 40.00
CA LYS A 66 17.39 -7.05 41.30
C LYS A 66 16.82 -5.63 41.41
N SER A 67 17.32 -4.68 40.61
CA SER A 67 16.82 -3.29 40.55
C SER A 67 15.36 -3.18 40.07
N TRP A 68 14.80 -4.25 39.48
CA TRP A 68 13.39 -4.31 39.10
C TRP A 68 12.46 -4.67 40.27
N GLU A 69 12.98 -4.83 41.49
CA GLU A 69 12.14 -5.02 42.67
C GLU A 69 11.14 -3.87 42.85
N GLY A 70 9.87 -4.22 43.10
CA GLY A 70 8.78 -3.24 43.22
C GLY A 70 8.42 -2.52 41.91
N ARG A 71 8.84 -3.04 40.75
CA ARG A 71 8.48 -2.52 39.41
C ARG A 71 7.39 -3.37 38.77
N THR A 72 6.68 -2.76 37.83
CA THR A 72 5.75 -3.47 36.94
C THR A 72 6.45 -3.77 35.61
N LEU A 73 6.48 -5.05 35.23
CA LEU A 73 7.11 -5.55 34.01
C LEU A 73 6.04 -5.86 32.95
N LEU A 74 6.00 -5.08 31.87
CA LEU A 74 5.00 -5.19 30.81
C LEU A 74 5.65 -5.60 29.50
N LEU A 75 5.34 -6.81 29.02
CA LEU A 75 5.83 -7.33 27.75
C LEU A 75 4.77 -7.11 26.68
N THR A 76 5.09 -6.32 25.66
CA THR A 76 4.19 -6.00 24.54
C THR A 76 4.65 -6.66 23.26
N PHE A 77 3.77 -7.46 22.65
CA PHE A 77 3.96 -8.03 21.33
C PHE A 77 3.24 -7.14 20.31
N GLY A 78 3.94 -6.69 19.26
CA GLY A 78 3.34 -5.86 18.22
C GLY A 78 2.31 -6.60 17.34
N ALA A 79 2.50 -7.92 17.20
CA ALA A 79 1.58 -8.89 16.58
C ALA A 79 2.16 -10.31 16.72
N ALA A 80 1.30 -11.30 16.86
CA ALA A 80 1.67 -12.72 16.84
C ALA A 80 0.61 -13.53 16.11
N ALA A 81 0.97 -14.15 14.99
CA ALA A 81 0.04 -14.88 14.13
C ALA A 81 -0.20 -16.32 14.65
N HIS A 82 -1.44 -16.75 14.93
CA HIS A 82 -2.67 -15.96 15.10
C HIS A 82 -3.33 -16.15 16.47
N ASP A 83 -3.00 -17.25 17.15
CA ASP A 83 -3.25 -17.45 18.57
C ASP A 83 -1.92 -17.60 19.30
N ALA A 84 -1.68 -16.76 20.31
CA ALA A 84 -0.43 -16.72 21.05
C ALA A 84 -0.68 -16.95 22.54
N THR A 85 0.05 -17.90 23.13
CA THR A 85 0.07 -18.12 24.59
C THR A 85 1.48 -17.88 25.13
N VAL A 86 1.58 -17.02 26.15
CA VAL A 86 2.87 -16.62 26.74
C VAL A 86 3.05 -17.30 28.09
N TYR A 87 4.24 -17.85 28.31
CA TYR A 87 4.66 -18.49 29.54
C TYR A 87 5.95 -17.86 30.06
N CYS A 88 6.07 -17.70 31.36
CA CYS A 88 7.30 -17.32 32.04
C CYS A 88 7.59 -18.32 33.16
N ASN A 89 8.75 -18.96 33.13
CA ASN A 89 9.18 -19.98 34.08
C ASN A 89 8.14 -21.12 34.25
N GLY A 90 7.54 -21.55 33.13
CA GLY A 90 6.50 -22.57 33.09
C GLY A 90 5.08 -22.11 33.45
N GLN A 91 4.91 -20.91 34.02
CA GLN A 91 3.60 -20.34 34.33
C GLN A 91 3.02 -19.62 33.11
N ARG A 92 1.76 -19.89 32.75
CA ARG A 92 1.03 -19.10 31.74
C ARG A 92 0.75 -17.70 32.28
N VAL A 93 1.21 -16.67 31.56
CA VAL A 93 1.10 -15.25 31.96
C VAL A 93 0.21 -14.43 31.02
N GLY A 94 -0.14 -14.97 29.84
CA GLY A 94 -1.05 -14.29 28.93
C GLY A 94 -1.48 -15.14 27.74
N HIS A 95 -2.51 -14.66 27.05
CA HIS A 95 -3.05 -15.25 25.84
C HIS A 95 -3.71 -14.17 24.99
N HIS A 96 -3.56 -14.27 23.67
CA HIS A 96 -4.14 -13.35 22.72
C HIS A 96 -4.53 -14.09 21.43
N ALA A 97 -5.73 -13.80 20.93
CA ALA A 97 -6.39 -14.53 19.86
C ALA A 97 -6.70 -13.61 18.67
N CYS A 98 -5.68 -12.87 18.22
CA CYS A 98 -5.73 -12.07 17.01
C CYS A 98 -4.33 -11.90 16.43
N GLY A 99 -4.16 -12.24 15.16
CA GLY A 99 -2.88 -12.10 14.49
C GLY A 99 -2.41 -10.67 14.26
N TYR A 100 -3.30 -9.67 14.27
CA TYR A 100 -3.05 -8.38 13.61
C TYR A 100 -2.85 -7.19 14.56
N THR A 101 -3.23 -7.35 15.83
CA THR A 101 -3.24 -6.30 16.84
C THR A 101 -2.16 -6.58 17.89
N ALA A 102 -1.62 -5.52 18.48
CA ALA A 102 -0.68 -5.66 19.57
C ALA A 102 -1.40 -6.12 20.86
N PHE A 103 -0.67 -6.79 21.75
CA PHE A 103 -1.15 -7.15 23.08
C PHE A 103 -0.02 -7.06 24.11
N THR A 104 -0.40 -6.79 25.37
CA THR A 104 0.55 -6.64 26.49
C THR A 104 0.23 -7.66 27.57
N VAL A 105 1.27 -8.31 28.10
CA VAL A 105 1.18 -9.25 29.24
C VAL A 105 2.01 -8.73 30.41
N ASN A 106 1.51 -8.91 31.63
CA ASN A 106 2.21 -8.50 32.84
C ASN A 106 3.06 -9.68 33.37
N LEU A 107 4.38 -9.51 33.40
CA LEU A 107 5.34 -10.52 33.83
C LEU A 107 5.71 -10.44 35.31
N THR A 108 5.28 -9.38 36.01
CA THR A 108 5.80 -8.98 37.33
C THR A 108 5.85 -10.12 38.33
N ASN A 109 4.77 -10.92 38.42
CA ASN A 109 4.66 -11.98 39.43
C ASN A 109 5.30 -13.31 39.00
N ALA A 110 5.69 -13.45 37.74
CA ALA A 110 6.26 -14.70 37.20
C ALA A 110 7.79 -14.66 37.10
N VAL A 111 8.37 -13.45 37.08
CA VAL A 111 9.82 -13.24 36.96
C VAL A 111 10.53 -13.44 38.30
N ARG A 112 11.65 -14.16 38.26
CA ARG A 112 12.58 -14.39 39.36
C ARG A 112 13.70 -13.37 39.29
N LEU A 113 13.69 -12.39 40.20
CA LEU A 113 14.68 -11.32 40.25
C LEU A 113 16.06 -11.85 40.69
N GLY A 114 17.11 -11.31 40.07
CA GLY A 114 18.50 -11.74 40.27
C GLY A 114 18.83 -13.13 39.73
N GLN A 115 17.91 -13.76 38.99
CA GLN A 115 18.07 -15.11 38.44
C GLN A 115 17.79 -15.12 36.94
N GLU A 116 18.17 -16.23 36.30
CA GLU A 116 17.76 -16.53 34.94
C GLU A 116 16.26 -16.86 34.87
N ASN A 117 15.62 -16.38 33.81
CA ASN A 117 14.21 -16.56 33.52
C ASN A 117 14.03 -17.11 32.11
N ILE A 118 13.03 -17.98 31.95
CA ILE A 118 12.69 -18.60 30.67
C ILE A 118 11.34 -18.07 30.24
N LEU A 119 11.31 -17.37 29.12
CA LEU A 119 10.11 -16.89 28.44
C LEU A 119 9.83 -17.79 27.24
N VAL A 120 8.59 -18.26 27.11
CA VAL A 120 8.14 -19.08 25.99
C VAL A 120 6.86 -18.52 25.40
N VAL A 121 6.78 -18.52 24.08
CA VAL A 121 5.56 -18.17 23.35
C VAL A 121 5.18 -19.33 22.45
N ARG A 122 4.03 -19.93 22.72
CA ARG A 122 3.37 -20.88 21.80
C ARG A 122 2.57 -20.06 20.80
N CYS A 123 2.86 -20.23 19.51
CA CYS A 123 2.09 -19.60 18.42
C CYS A 123 1.38 -20.68 17.60
N ASP A 124 0.07 -20.54 17.42
CA ASP A 124 -0.75 -21.38 16.54
C ASP A 124 -1.14 -20.56 15.31
N SER A 125 -0.62 -20.93 14.15
CA SER A 125 -0.88 -20.25 12.87
C SER A 125 -1.80 -21.08 11.95
N ARG A 126 -2.45 -22.12 12.49
CA ARG A 126 -3.37 -22.97 11.72
C ARG A 126 -4.67 -22.21 11.40
N GLU A 127 -5.19 -22.42 10.20
CA GLU A 127 -6.43 -21.77 9.77
C GLU A 127 -7.68 -22.51 10.24
N THR A 128 -7.51 -23.60 11.01
CA THR A 128 -8.59 -24.32 11.71
C THR A 128 -9.06 -23.62 12.99
N LEU A 129 -8.43 -22.52 13.38
CA LEU A 129 -8.81 -21.74 14.56
C LEU A 129 -10.19 -21.08 14.38
N ASP A 130 -11.01 -21.06 15.43
CA ASP A 130 -12.31 -20.37 15.42
C ASP A 130 -12.16 -18.87 15.78
N ILE A 131 -11.31 -18.16 15.04
CA ILE A 131 -11.03 -16.72 15.21
C ILE A 131 -10.96 -16.01 13.85
N PRO A 132 -11.28 -14.71 13.76
CA PRO A 132 -11.12 -13.97 12.50
C PRO A 132 -9.65 -13.92 12.05
N PRO A 133 -9.35 -14.06 10.74
CA PRO A 133 -10.29 -14.11 9.62
C PRO A 133 -10.77 -15.52 9.23
N PHE A 134 -10.45 -16.55 10.02
CA PHE A 134 -10.66 -17.96 9.69
C PHE A 134 -12.11 -18.42 9.84
N GLY A 135 -12.38 -19.63 9.33
CA GLY A 135 -13.70 -20.29 9.30
C GLY A 135 -14.32 -20.38 7.89
N GLY A 136 -13.74 -19.69 6.92
CA GLY A 136 -14.12 -19.79 5.50
C GLY A 136 -12.91 -19.62 4.57
N GLN A 137 -13.17 -19.52 3.27
CA GLN A 137 -12.14 -19.24 2.27
C GLN A 137 -11.62 -17.81 2.44
N THR A 138 -10.30 -17.63 2.33
CA THR A 138 -9.64 -16.32 2.37
C THR A 138 -8.81 -16.12 1.11
N GLU A 139 -8.74 -14.89 0.60
CA GLU A 139 -8.05 -14.56 -0.67
C GLU A 139 -6.58 -14.18 -0.42
N THR A 140 -6.14 -14.13 0.83
CA THR A 140 -4.76 -13.77 1.18
C THR A 140 -4.22 -14.78 2.15
N LEU A 141 -2.97 -15.23 1.93
CA LEU A 141 -2.26 -16.03 2.92
C LEU A 141 -2.07 -15.23 4.21
N THR A 142 -2.22 -15.90 5.35
CA THR A 142 -2.18 -15.25 6.67
C THR A 142 -0.84 -15.42 7.40
N TYR A 143 0.02 -16.33 6.92
CA TYR A 143 1.36 -16.60 7.44
C TYR A 143 1.37 -16.90 8.96
N GLY A 144 2.56 -16.95 9.57
CA GLY A 144 2.71 -17.29 10.98
C GLY A 144 3.93 -16.64 11.62
N GLY A 145 3.93 -16.54 12.96
CA GLY A 145 5.10 -16.14 13.76
C GLY A 145 4.97 -14.81 14.50
N LEU A 146 6.04 -14.45 15.20
CA LEU A 146 6.21 -13.16 15.85
C LEU A 146 6.66 -12.13 14.80
N TYR A 147 5.73 -11.76 13.92
CA TYR A 147 6.02 -11.02 12.69
C TYR A 147 6.09 -9.50 12.88
N ARG A 148 5.92 -9.00 14.11
CA ARG A 148 6.23 -7.62 14.53
C ARG A 148 7.07 -7.65 15.79
N GLY A 149 7.69 -6.51 16.11
CA GLY A 149 8.60 -6.41 17.25
C GLY A 149 7.94 -6.66 18.62
N VAL A 150 8.77 -6.98 19.60
CA VAL A 150 8.43 -7.22 21.00
C VAL A 150 9.23 -6.25 21.87
N SER A 151 8.59 -5.70 22.90
CA SER A 151 9.25 -4.79 23.84
C SER A 151 8.89 -5.12 25.28
N LEU A 152 9.82 -4.86 26.20
CA LEU A 152 9.60 -4.89 27.64
C LEU A 152 9.68 -3.47 28.19
N ASP A 153 8.61 -3.02 28.84
CA ASP A 153 8.61 -1.81 29.67
C ASP A 153 8.73 -2.18 31.15
N VAL A 154 9.68 -1.54 31.85
CA VAL A 154 9.82 -1.61 33.31
C VAL A 154 9.34 -0.29 33.90
N LYS A 155 8.16 -0.35 34.51
CA LYS A 155 7.41 0.81 35.00
C LYS A 155 7.34 0.87 36.52
N GLU A 156 7.00 2.04 37.05
CA GLU A 156 6.54 2.16 38.43
C GLU A 156 5.22 1.38 38.62
N ASN A 157 4.86 1.10 39.87
CA ASN A 157 3.61 0.40 40.19
C ASN A 157 2.35 1.13 39.71
N ALA A 158 2.41 2.45 39.52
CA ALA A 158 1.33 3.21 38.89
C ALA A 158 1.77 3.69 37.50
N TRP A 159 0.99 3.39 36.47
CA TRP A 159 1.37 3.66 35.09
C TRP A 159 0.17 3.97 34.19
N LEU A 160 0.42 4.67 33.08
CA LEU A 160 -0.56 5.02 32.07
C LEU A 160 -0.77 3.85 31.11
N ARG A 161 -1.94 3.21 31.19
CA ARG A 161 -2.35 2.19 30.23
C ARG A 161 -2.68 2.78 28.87
N ASP A 162 -3.37 3.90 28.85
CA ASP A 162 -3.97 4.43 27.62
C ASP A 162 -4.06 5.95 27.67
N VAL A 163 -3.82 6.59 26.53
CA VAL A 163 -3.93 8.05 26.34
C VAL A 163 -4.54 8.29 24.97
N PHE A 164 -5.66 8.99 24.93
CA PHE A 164 -6.38 9.31 23.71
C PHE A 164 -6.63 10.81 23.62
N ILE A 165 -6.27 11.42 22.49
CA ILE A 165 -6.54 12.81 22.21
C ILE A 165 -7.52 12.96 21.04
N GLN A 166 -8.62 13.66 21.31
CA GLN A 166 -9.51 14.21 20.30
C GLN A 166 -9.04 15.63 19.98
N ALA A 167 -8.87 15.97 18.70
CA ALA A 167 -8.31 17.25 18.28
C ALA A 167 -8.97 17.77 16.99
N GLY A 168 -9.82 18.78 17.11
CA GLY A 168 -10.57 19.39 16.00
C GLY A 168 -9.75 20.40 15.21
N ALA A 169 -10.09 20.63 13.94
CA ALA A 169 -9.38 21.61 13.09
C ALA A 169 -9.44 23.06 13.63
N ASP A 170 -10.40 23.37 14.50
CA ASP A 170 -10.58 24.65 15.20
C ASP A 170 -9.61 24.84 16.40
N GLY A 171 -8.79 23.83 16.70
CA GLY A 171 -7.86 23.85 17.82
C GLY A 171 -8.45 23.34 19.13
N SER A 172 -9.74 22.99 19.16
CA SER A 172 -10.34 22.32 20.32
C SER A 172 -9.72 20.94 20.53
N PHE A 173 -9.51 20.57 21.79
CA PHE A 173 -9.03 19.23 22.11
C PHE A 173 -9.60 18.69 23.42
N ARG A 174 -9.63 17.37 23.52
CA ARG A 174 -9.96 16.62 24.73
C ARG A 174 -9.01 15.43 24.90
N ILE A 175 -8.38 15.34 26.06
CA ILE A 175 -7.43 14.28 26.42
C ILE A 175 -8.07 13.35 27.43
N TYR A 176 -8.13 12.07 27.10
CA TYR A 176 -8.57 10.99 27.97
C TYR A 176 -7.35 10.15 28.38
N SER A 177 -7.35 9.69 29.62
CA SER A 177 -6.32 8.79 30.15
C SER A 177 -6.95 7.62 30.89
N ALA A 178 -6.27 6.48 30.87
CA ALA A 178 -6.49 5.39 31.82
C ALA A 178 -5.15 4.97 32.41
N ALA A 179 -5.12 4.78 33.72
CA ALA A 179 -3.96 4.31 34.46
C ALA A 179 -4.29 3.06 35.27
N GLU A 180 -3.28 2.27 35.59
CA GLU A 180 -3.39 1.06 36.40
C GLU A 180 -2.39 1.07 37.55
N GLY A 181 -2.70 0.30 38.61
CA GLY A 181 -1.90 0.18 39.82
C GLY A 181 -2.17 1.26 40.88
N GLU A 182 -1.14 1.68 41.62
CA GLU A 182 -1.24 2.59 42.79
C GLU A 182 -1.49 4.07 42.41
N THR A 183 -2.66 4.33 41.82
CA THR A 183 -3.03 5.61 41.19
C THR A 183 -3.73 6.60 42.12
N VAL A 184 -4.10 6.20 43.35
CA VAL A 184 -4.77 7.07 44.32
C VAL A 184 -3.90 8.29 44.63
N GLY A 185 -4.48 9.47 44.54
CA GLY A 185 -3.79 10.75 44.75
C GLY A 185 -2.89 11.20 43.60
N CYS A 186 -2.81 10.45 42.49
CA CYS A 186 -2.06 10.87 41.31
C CYS A 186 -2.86 11.85 40.44
N THR A 187 -2.14 12.71 39.73
CA THR A 187 -2.68 13.68 38.76
C THR A 187 -2.10 13.41 37.37
N LEU A 188 -2.73 13.98 36.35
CA LEU A 188 -2.26 13.93 34.97
C LEU A 188 -1.72 15.30 34.54
N GLU A 189 -0.46 15.35 34.12
CA GLU A 189 0.07 16.47 33.37
C GLU A 189 0.09 16.15 31.88
N ALA A 190 -0.35 17.10 31.07
CA ALA A 190 -0.37 17.00 29.61
C ALA A 190 0.36 18.19 29.00
N GLU A 191 1.37 17.92 28.17
CA GLU A 191 2.09 18.93 27.41
C GLU A 191 1.90 18.72 25.91
N ILE A 192 1.31 19.71 25.23
CA ILE A 192 1.21 19.73 23.77
C ILE A 192 2.35 20.56 23.20
N ARG A 193 3.15 19.96 22.30
CA ARG A 193 4.23 20.60 21.55
C ARG A 193 3.88 20.73 20.06
N SER A 194 4.01 21.93 19.51
CA SER A 194 3.85 22.23 18.09
C SER A 194 5.07 21.80 17.26
N PRO A 195 4.95 21.70 15.93
CA PRO A 195 6.10 21.49 15.05
C PRO A 195 7.20 22.57 15.21
N SER A 196 6.80 23.81 15.51
CA SER A 196 7.72 24.92 15.75
C SER A 196 8.37 24.91 17.15
N GLY A 197 8.05 23.94 18.01
CA GLY A 197 8.59 23.83 19.36
C GLY A 197 7.83 24.59 20.44
N ARG A 198 6.71 25.27 20.11
CA ARG A 198 5.85 25.94 21.10
C ARG A 198 5.18 24.90 22.00
N ARG A 199 5.19 25.13 23.31
CA ARG A 199 4.66 24.21 24.33
C ARG A 199 3.45 24.83 25.04
N ALA A 200 2.45 24.02 25.34
CA ALA A 200 1.32 24.36 26.20
C ALA A 200 1.10 23.21 27.20
N ALA A 201 1.10 23.53 28.49
CA ALA A 201 0.97 22.55 29.58
C ALA A 201 -0.40 22.67 30.25
N TYR A 202 -0.94 21.53 30.65
CA TYR A 202 -2.24 21.39 31.30
C TYR A 202 -2.11 20.38 32.43
N VAL A 203 -2.87 20.58 33.50
CA VAL A 203 -2.95 19.66 34.65
C VAL A 203 -4.41 19.30 34.85
N GLY A 204 -4.68 18.02 35.12
CA GLY A 204 -6.03 17.54 35.39
C GLY A 204 -6.06 16.35 36.33
N GLU A 205 -7.26 16.04 36.81
CA GLU A 205 -7.52 14.83 37.56
C GLU A 205 -7.49 13.61 36.63
N LEU A 206 -6.96 12.49 37.12
CA LEU A 206 -6.73 11.29 36.30
C LEU A 206 -8.01 10.66 35.73
N SER A 207 -9.13 10.81 36.43
CA SER A 207 -10.44 10.24 36.08
C SER A 207 -11.28 11.14 35.17
N LEU A 208 -10.85 12.39 34.94
CA LEU A 208 -11.59 13.37 34.14
C LEU A 208 -10.81 13.76 32.89
N PRO A 209 -11.48 13.97 31.75
CA PRO A 209 -10.79 14.42 30.56
C PRO A 209 -10.30 15.87 30.70
N ILE A 210 -9.06 16.13 30.27
CA ILE A 210 -8.54 17.50 30.14
C ILE A 210 -9.11 18.10 28.85
N ASN A 211 -9.78 19.25 28.97
CA ASN A 211 -10.36 20.00 27.86
C ASN A 211 -9.57 21.28 27.63
N GLY A 212 -9.42 21.68 26.37
CA GLY A 212 -8.81 22.97 26.06
C GLY A 212 -8.97 23.38 24.61
N THR A 213 -8.39 24.53 24.28
CA THR A 213 -8.32 25.06 22.92
C THR A 213 -6.91 25.62 22.71
N LEU A 214 -6.27 25.21 21.61
CA LEU A 214 -4.97 25.73 21.21
C LEU A 214 -5.15 26.71 20.06
N ASN A 215 -4.83 27.98 20.29
CA ASN A 215 -4.99 29.02 19.26
C ASN A 215 -3.93 28.92 18.16
N GLY A 216 -4.36 29.15 16.90
CA GLY A 216 -3.47 29.18 15.75
C GLY A 216 -2.85 27.82 15.41
N VAL A 217 -3.62 26.73 15.57
CA VAL A 217 -3.20 25.41 15.08
C VAL A 217 -3.10 25.39 13.57
N GLN A 218 -2.19 24.57 13.05
CA GLN A 218 -2.14 24.24 11.63
C GLN A 218 -2.82 22.87 11.46
N PRO A 219 -4.01 22.80 10.82
CA PRO A 219 -4.72 21.55 10.67
C PRO A 219 -3.94 20.54 9.82
N TRP A 220 -3.96 19.28 10.24
CA TRP A 220 -3.47 18.17 9.44
C TRP A 220 -4.38 17.95 8.23
N SER A 221 -3.77 17.77 7.06
CA SER A 221 -4.45 17.42 5.81
C SER A 221 -3.54 16.62 4.89
N CYS A 222 -4.05 16.13 3.76
CA CYS A 222 -3.25 15.40 2.77
C CYS A 222 -2.12 16.25 2.15
N GLU A 223 -2.30 17.57 2.10
CA GLU A 223 -1.31 18.51 1.54
C GLU A 223 -0.41 19.14 2.63
N HIS A 224 -0.94 19.27 3.84
CA HIS A 224 -0.23 19.82 5.00
C HIS A 224 -0.31 18.83 6.18
N PRO A 225 0.53 17.80 6.22
CA PRO A 225 0.51 16.77 7.27
C PRO A 225 1.15 17.24 8.58
N THR A 226 0.65 18.35 9.12
CA THR A 226 1.16 18.95 10.36
C THR A 226 0.83 18.08 11.56
N ARG A 227 1.86 17.73 12.35
CA ARG A 227 1.73 16.84 13.53
C ARG A 227 2.22 17.52 14.79
N TYR A 228 1.52 17.24 15.88
CA TYR A 228 1.82 17.69 17.24
C TYR A 228 2.25 16.51 18.08
N THR A 229 2.91 16.79 19.21
CA THR A 229 3.26 15.79 20.21
C THR A 229 2.56 16.11 21.52
N LEU A 230 1.78 15.17 22.06
CA LEU A 230 1.27 15.19 23.42
C LEU A 230 2.20 14.35 24.29
N THR A 231 2.77 14.93 25.34
CA THR A 231 3.46 14.20 26.40
C THR A 231 2.56 14.20 27.64
N ALA A 232 2.03 13.03 27.99
CA ALA A 232 1.20 12.82 29.17
C ALA A 232 2.06 12.18 30.27
N ARG A 233 2.06 12.77 31.47
CA ARG A 233 2.80 12.28 32.64
C ARG A 233 1.84 12.00 33.79
N LEU A 234 1.99 10.82 34.39
CA LEU A 234 1.32 10.48 35.63
C LEU A 234 2.17 10.99 36.79
N ILE A 235 1.66 11.96 37.55
CA ILE A 235 2.39 12.61 38.63
C ILE A 235 1.83 12.16 39.97
N ARG A 236 2.70 11.83 40.91
CA ARG A 236 2.38 11.74 42.33
C ARG A 236 2.79 13.07 42.97
N PRO A 237 1.84 13.89 43.44
CA PRO A 237 2.15 15.12 44.14
C PRO A 237 3.02 14.84 45.36
N GLY A 238 3.98 15.72 45.61
CA GLY A 238 4.81 15.66 46.80
C GLY A 238 3.99 15.89 48.07
N THR A 239 4.34 15.20 49.15
CA THR A 239 3.82 15.47 50.50
C THR A 239 4.96 15.88 51.42
N SER A 240 4.66 16.73 52.42
CA SER A 240 5.59 17.09 53.50
C SER A 240 6.94 17.66 53.02
N GLY A 241 6.94 18.48 51.97
CA GLY A 241 8.14 19.16 51.46
C GLY A 241 8.95 18.36 50.42
N LEU A 242 8.51 17.16 50.04
CA LEU A 242 9.07 16.44 48.90
C LEU A 242 8.57 17.02 47.56
N PRO A 243 9.35 16.95 46.48
CA PRO A 243 8.92 17.40 45.15
C PRO A 243 7.94 16.39 44.51
N ASP A 244 7.17 16.88 43.53
CA ASP A 244 6.34 16.05 42.68
C ASP A 244 7.18 15.00 41.93
N ARG A 245 6.65 13.78 41.82
CA ARG A 245 7.33 12.66 41.16
C ARG A 245 6.55 12.18 39.95
N ALA A 246 7.19 12.20 38.78
CA ALA A 246 6.66 11.56 37.59
C ALA A 246 6.82 10.03 37.68
N LEU A 247 5.70 9.32 37.70
CA LEU A 247 5.65 7.85 37.81
C LEU A 247 5.69 7.16 36.45
N ASP A 248 4.97 7.71 35.47
CA ASP A 248 4.95 7.20 34.09
C ASP A 248 4.82 8.32 33.06
N GLN A 249 5.24 8.06 31.83
CA GLN A 249 5.11 8.99 30.71
C GLN A 249 4.69 8.26 29.43
N LYS A 250 3.72 8.83 28.71
CA LYS A 250 3.38 8.44 27.33
C LYS A 250 3.51 9.61 26.37
N VAL A 251 4.08 9.35 25.20
CA VAL A 251 4.24 10.32 24.13
C VAL A 251 3.37 9.91 22.94
N ILE A 252 2.40 10.74 22.60
CA ILE A 252 1.43 10.51 21.54
C ILE A 252 1.66 11.54 20.43
N ARG A 253 1.82 11.07 19.20
CA ARG A 253 1.77 11.94 18.01
C ARG A 253 0.32 12.04 17.54
N PHE A 254 -0.12 13.24 17.20
CA PHE A 254 -1.48 13.49 16.73
C PHE A 254 -1.51 14.67 15.75
N GLY A 255 -2.68 14.95 15.15
CA GLY A 255 -2.90 16.13 14.32
C GLY A 255 -4.31 16.68 14.50
N PHE A 256 -4.44 18.00 14.52
CA PHE A 256 -5.74 18.69 14.57
C PHE A 256 -6.43 18.57 13.22
N ARG A 257 -7.61 17.95 13.15
CA ARG A 257 -8.41 17.91 11.91
C ARG A 257 -9.87 17.60 12.21
N THR A 258 -10.74 17.85 11.25
CA THR A 258 -12.15 17.48 11.32
C THR A 258 -12.53 16.69 10.08
N ILE A 259 -13.19 15.55 10.26
CA ILE A 259 -13.67 14.68 9.18
C ILE A 259 -15.19 14.69 9.18
N GLN A 260 -15.80 14.88 8.03
CA GLN A 260 -17.25 14.86 7.87
C GLN A 260 -17.64 14.12 6.59
N PHE A 261 -18.53 13.13 6.73
CA PHE A 261 -19.27 12.59 5.59
C PHE A 261 -20.67 13.19 5.60
N VAL A 262 -21.05 13.76 4.47
CA VAL A 262 -22.40 14.27 4.22
C VAL A 262 -22.89 13.74 2.88
N ALA A 263 -24.16 13.97 2.54
CA ALA A 263 -24.73 13.55 1.25
C ALA A 263 -23.90 14.04 0.03
N GLY A 264 -23.19 15.16 0.16
CA GLY A 264 -22.31 15.73 -0.87
C GLY A 264 -20.90 15.10 -0.98
N GLY A 265 -20.56 14.13 -0.12
CA GLY A 265 -19.26 13.44 -0.12
C GLY A 265 -18.47 13.64 1.18
N LEU A 266 -17.15 13.44 1.10
CA LEU A 266 -16.21 13.62 2.21
C LEU A 266 -15.68 15.06 2.27
N TYR A 267 -15.60 15.60 3.48
CA TYR A 267 -14.96 16.87 3.80
C TYR A 267 -13.89 16.66 4.86
N LEU A 268 -12.70 17.22 4.61
CA LEU A 268 -11.58 17.28 5.54
C LEU A 268 -11.29 18.74 5.85
N ASN A 269 -11.41 19.14 7.11
CA ASN A 269 -11.26 20.53 7.56
C ASN A 269 -12.18 21.50 6.79
N GLY A 270 -13.41 21.06 6.47
CA GLY A 270 -14.38 21.84 5.69
C GLY A 270 -14.12 21.88 4.18
N VAL A 271 -13.04 21.25 3.68
CA VAL A 271 -12.72 21.19 2.25
C VAL A 271 -13.16 19.84 1.68
N ARG A 272 -13.97 19.88 0.60
CA ARG A 272 -14.39 18.67 -0.11
C ARG A 272 -13.17 17.91 -0.61
N THR A 273 -13.04 16.65 -0.20
CA THR A 273 -11.88 15.81 -0.49
C THR A 273 -12.33 14.57 -1.24
N HIS A 274 -11.89 14.42 -2.49
CA HIS A 274 -12.16 13.22 -3.29
C HIS A 274 -11.06 12.18 -3.06
N LEU A 275 -11.45 10.95 -2.71
CA LEU A 275 -10.55 9.85 -2.42
C LEU A 275 -10.09 9.18 -3.72
N ARG A 276 -8.78 9.16 -3.93
CA ARG A 276 -8.10 8.32 -4.93
C ARG A 276 -7.17 7.40 -4.17
N GLY A 277 -7.64 6.17 -3.94
CA GLY A 277 -6.90 5.19 -3.17
C GLY A 277 -6.74 3.84 -3.84
N LEU A 278 -5.96 3.01 -3.18
CA LEU A 278 -5.76 1.60 -3.50
C LEU A 278 -5.94 0.77 -2.24
N VAL A 279 -6.35 -0.49 -2.42
CA VAL A 279 -6.32 -1.49 -1.34
C VAL A 279 -4.89 -2.00 -1.20
N ARG A 280 -4.37 -2.05 0.03
CA ARG A 280 -2.99 -2.48 0.31
C ARG A 280 -2.97 -3.84 1.01
N PRO A 281 -2.55 -4.91 0.32
CA PRO A 281 -2.08 -6.14 0.98
C PRO A 281 -0.83 -5.85 1.80
N GLN A 282 -0.67 -6.51 2.95
CA GLN A 282 0.52 -6.32 3.80
C GLN A 282 1.62 -7.39 3.60
N SER A 283 1.40 -8.34 2.67
CA SER A 283 2.35 -9.42 2.41
C SER A 283 3.47 -8.99 1.46
N TYR A 284 4.60 -9.65 1.64
CA TYR A 284 5.80 -9.53 0.84
C TYR A 284 6.23 -10.92 0.38
N PRO A 285 6.85 -11.04 -0.82
CA PRO A 285 7.32 -12.32 -1.31
C PRO A 285 8.29 -12.95 -0.32
N TYR A 286 8.25 -14.28 -0.20
CA TYR A 286 9.07 -15.09 0.70
C TYR A 286 8.71 -14.94 2.18
N GLN A 287 8.79 -13.73 2.72
CA GLN A 287 8.75 -13.45 4.15
C GLN A 287 7.33 -13.28 4.71
N GLY A 288 6.31 -13.13 3.85
CA GLY A 288 4.94 -12.90 4.27
C GLY A 288 4.78 -11.58 5.00
N TYR A 289 4.35 -11.61 6.26
CA TYR A 289 4.11 -10.40 7.07
C TYR A 289 5.33 -9.91 7.84
N ALA A 290 6.37 -10.73 8.00
CA ALA A 290 7.51 -10.47 8.88
C ALA A 290 8.56 -9.55 8.23
N MET A 291 8.16 -8.31 7.92
CA MET A 291 9.01 -7.30 7.29
C MET A 291 9.17 -6.07 8.21
N PRO A 292 10.35 -5.44 8.23
CA PRO A 292 10.69 -4.37 9.17
C PRO A 292 9.99 -3.06 8.83
N ASP A 293 10.01 -2.14 9.80
CA ASP A 293 9.30 -0.87 9.74
C ASP A 293 9.65 -0.03 8.50
N SER A 294 10.91 -0.05 8.05
CA SER A 294 11.36 0.68 6.86
C SER A 294 10.58 0.28 5.59
N ILE A 295 10.31 -1.01 5.41
CA ILE A 295 9.56 -1.51 4.26
C ILE A 295 8.06 -1.23 4.41
N GLN A 296 7.52 -1.26 5.63
CA GLN A 296 6.15 -0.80 5.88
C GLN A 296 6.00 0.68 5.50
N ARG A 297 6.99 1.52 5.86
CA ARG A 297 7.02 2.94 5.50
C ARG A 297 7.20 3.15 3.99
N LEU A 298 7.98 2.30 3.33
CA LEU A 298 8.18 2.34 1.88
C LEU A 298 6.85 2.16 1.12
N ASP A 299 5.99 1.22 1.54
CA ASP A 299 4.67 1.04 0.90
C ASP A 299 3.84 2.34 0.95
N ALA A 300 3.81 3.05 2.09
CA ALA A 300 3.12 4.33 2.22
C ALA A 300 3.75 5.43 1.34
N GLN A 301 5.08 5.43 1.21
CA GLN A 301 5.80 6.36 0.33
C GLN A 301 5.47 6.12 -1.14
N ILE A 302 5.44 4.86 -1.59
CA ILE A 302 5.09 4.50 -2.96
C ILE A 302 3.65 4.97 -3.27
N LEU A 303 2.70 4.66 -2.39
CA LEU A 303 1.31 5.10 -2.52
C LEU A 303 1.20 6.63 -2.67
N ARG A 304 1.82 7.40 -1.76
CA ARG A 304 1.65 8.86 -1.74
C ARG A 304 2.49 9.58 -2.80
N LYS A 305 3.76 9.20 -2.98
CA LYS A 305 4.75 9.96 -3.75
C LYS A 305 4.84 9.51 -5.20
N GLU A 306 4.76 8.20 -5.44
CA GLU A 306 4.93 7.61 -6.78
C GLU A 306 3.58 7.43 -7.47
N LEU A 307 2.62 6.82 -6.79
CA LEU A 307 1.27 6.60 -7.32
C LEU A 307 0.34 7.81 -7.14
N GLY A 308 0.73 8.79 -6.32
CA GLY A 308 -0.08 9.98 -6.10
C GLY A 308 -1.43 9.69 -5.42
N CYS A 309 -1.59 8.57 -4.71
CA CYS A 309 -2.78 8.30 -3.91
C CYS A 309 -2.86 9.26 -2.72
N ASN A 310 -4.08 9.69 -2.38
CA ASN A 310 -4.36 10.46 -1.16
C ASN A 310 -5.09 9.64 -0.09
N ALA A 311 -5.44 8.39 -0.41
CA ALA A 311 -6.04 7.45 0.51
C ALA A 311 -5.54 6.02 0.29
N VAL A 312 -5.64 5.18 1.33
CA VAL A 312 -5.34 3.75 1.30
C VAL A 312 -6.38 2.99 2.13
N ARG A 313 -6.77 1.80 1.67
CA ARG A 313 -7.61 0.87 2.42
C ARG A 313 -6.77 -0.29 2.93
N CYS A 314 -6.80 -0.53 4.23
CA CYS A 314 -6.13 -1.62 4.91
C CYS A 314 -7.18 -2.67 5.32
N VAL A 315 -7.12 -3.83 4.67
CA VAL A 315 -8.07 -4.95 4.88
C VAL A 315 -7.89 -5.69 6.22
N CYS A 316 -6.90 -5.27 7.01
CA CYS A 316 -6.66 -5.67 8.39
C CYS A 316 -5.84 -4.56 9.09
N PRO A 317 -5.75 -4.56 10.44
CA PRO A 317 -4.85 -3.69 11.21
C PRO A 317 -3.40 -3.73 10.70
N PRO A 318 -2.89 -2.66 10.07
CA PRO A 318 -1.53 -2.63 9.50
C PRO A 318 -0.47 -2.45 10.60
N SER A 319 0.82 -2.49 10.23
CA SER A 319 1.89 -2.11 11.15
C SER A 319 1.74 -0.65 11.60
N PRO A 320 1.99 -0.31 12.89
CA PRO A 320 2.05 1.08 13.35
C PRO A 320 2.99 1.94 12.50
N ALA A 321 4.13 1.39 12.03
CA ALA A 321 5.07 2.13 11.19
C ALA A 321 4.48 2.55 9.84
N PHE A 322 3.54 1.78 9.28
CA PHE A 322 2.80 2.16 8.08
C PHE A 322 1.89 3.36 8.37
N LEU A 323 1.14 3.35 9.48
CA LEU A 323 0.25 4.45 9.85
C LEU A 323 1.00 5.71 10.28
N ASP A 324 2.14 5.57 10.96
CA ASP A 324 3.05 6.69 11.24
C ASP A 324 3.53 7.35 9.94
N ALA A 325 3.86 6.55 8.91
CA ALA A 325 4.18 7.09 7.59
C ALA A 325 2.97 7.73 6.92
N CYS A 326 1.77 7.17 7.05
CA CYS A 326 0.55 7.79 6.54
C CYS A 326 0.31 9.18 7.18
N ASP A 327 0.51 9.30 8.49
CA ASP A 327 0.40 10.56 9.22
C ASP A 327 1.41 11.60 8.71
N GLU A 328 2.64 11.16 8.44
CA GLU A 328 3.74 11.99 7.93
C GLU A 328 3.52 12.48 6.51
N LEU A 329 2.93 11.63 5.68
CA LEU A 329 2.83 11.82 4.24
C LEU A 329 1.52 12.48 3.82
N GLY A 330 0.55 12.61 4.74
CA GLY A 330 -0.78 13.09 4.40
C GLY A 330 -1.53 12.06 3.54
N LEU A 331 -1.51 10.80 3.96
CA LEU A 331 -2.21 9.69 3.31
C LEU A 331 -3.35 9.23 4.22
N LEU A 332 -4.60 9.37 3.78
CA LEU A 332 -5.77 8.96 4.56
C LEU A 332 -5.88 7.42 4.63
N ALA A 333 -6.08 6.84 5.81
CA ALA A 333 -6.19 5.40 6.01
C ALA A 333 -7.62 4.98 6.41
N PHE A 334 -8.23 4.11 5.60
CA PHE A 334 -9.42 3.36 5.96
C PHE A 334 -8.97 2.01 6.53
N VAL A 335 -9.10 1.82 7.85
CA VAL A 335 -8.61 0.63 8.55
C VAL A 335 -9.78 -0.25 8.96
N GLU A 336 -9.75 -1.51 8.55
CA GLU A 336 -10.82 -2.48 8.82
C GLU A 336 -10.40 -3.52 9.87
N MET A 337 -11.37 -3.99 10.64
CA MET A 337 -11.18 -5.11 11.56
C MET A 337 -10.84 -6.40 10.79
N PRO A 338 -10.07 -7.34 11.37
CA PRO A 338 -9.71 -8.58 10.69
C PRO A 338 -10.94 -9.38 10.26
N GLY A 339 -10.96 -9.85 9.03
CA GLY A 339 -12.01 -10.73 8.51
C GLY A 339 -12.10 -10.73 6.99
N GLN A 340 -12.74 -11.77 6.45
CA GLN A 340 -13.08 -11.82 5.03
C GLN A 340 -14.30 -12.73 4.82
N GLN A 341 -15.45 -12.14 4.50
CA GLN A 341 -16.74 -12.77 4.17
C GLN A 341 -17.38 -13.66 5.26
N HIS A 342 -16.63 -14.58 5.86
CA HIS A 342 -17.10 -15.53 6.86
C HIS A 342 -17.49 -14.84 8.17
N ILE A 343 -18.60 -15.29 8.76
CA ILE A 343 -19.04 -14.95 10.10
C ILE A 343 -19.24 -16.27 10.85
N GLY A 344 -18.47 -16.49 11.91
CA GLY A 344 -18.54 -17.69 12.73
C GLY A 344 -19.64 -17.66 13.81
N GLY A 345 -19.53 -18.57 14.77
CA GLY A 345 -20.44 -18.68 15.90
C GLY A 345 -20.29 -17.57 16.96
N PRO A 346 -20.96 -17.69 18.11
CA PRO A 346 -20.90 -16.68 19.17
C PRO A 346 -19.48 -16.38 19.70
N ALA A 347 -18.62 -17.40 19.83
CA ALA A 347 -17.23 -17.23 20.27
C ALA A 347 -16.41 -16.44 19.24
N TRP A 348 -16.49 -16.83 17.97
CA TRP A 348 -15.90 -16.09 16.85
C TRP A 348 -16.34 -14.63 16.81
N LYS A 349 -17.65 -14.35 16.93
CA LYS A 349 -18.20 -12.98 16.96
C LYS A 349 -17.72 -12.17 18.17
N ALA A 350 -17.58 -12.81 19.33
CA ALA A 350 -17.03 -12.17 20.51
C ALA A 350 -15.56 -11.79 20.28
N GLN A 351 -14.77 -12.67 19.66
CA GLN A 351 -13.38 -12.38 19.30
C GLN A 351 -13.30 -11.27 18.23
N ALA A 352 -14.14 -11.29 17.19
CA ALA A 352 -14.20 -10.23 16.18
C ALA A 352 -14.53 -8.85 16.78
N LEU A 353 -15.47 -8.81 17.74
CA LEU A 353 -15.78 -7.60 18.48
C LEU A 353 -14.60 -7.12 19.32
N GLN A 354 -13.85 -8.03 19.94
CA GLN A 354 -12.63 -7.70 20.67
C GLN A 354 -11.55 -7.14 19.72
N ASN A 355 -11.33 -7.76 18.57
CA ASN A 355 -10.37 -7.29 17.55
C ASN A 355 -10.74 -5.88 17.04
N CYS A 356 -12.05 -5.60 16.88
CA CYS A 356 -12.54 -4.27 16.52
C CYS A 356 -12.20 -3.22 17.60
N ARG A 357 -12.38 -3.55 18.89
CA ARG A 357 -12.00 -2.65 19.99
C ARG A 357 -10.50 -2.39 20.03
N GLU A 358 -9.71 -3.44 19.87
CA GLU A 358 -8.24 -3.35 19.85
C GLU A 358 -7.75 -2.45 18.72
N MET A 359 -8.27 -2.63 17.50
CA MET A 359 -7.99 -1.78 16.36
C MET A 359 -8.27 -0.30 16.66
N VAL A 360 -9.48 0.03 17.14
CA VAL A 360 -9.84 1.43 17.41
C VAL A 360 -8.94 2.02 18.51
N CYS A 361 -8.74 1.30 19.61
CA CYS A 361 -7.91 1.78 20.72
C CYS A 361 -6.45 2.02 20.31
N GLN A 362 -5.88 1.13 19.50
CA GLN A 362 -4.47 1.24 19.08
C GLN A 362 -4.24 2.38 18.08
N TYR A 363 -5.22 2.69 17.23
CA TYR A 363 -5.00 3.60 16.11
C TYR A 363 -5.75 4.94 16.17
N ARG A 364 -6.62 5.18 17.16
CA ARG A 364 -7.43 6.41 17.26
C ARG A 364 -6.66 7.72 17.44
N ASN A 365 -5.36 7.67 17.73
CA ASN A 365 -4.51 8.87 17.77
C ASN A 365 -3.93 9.25 16.39
N HIS A 366 -3.90 8.34 15.41
CA HIS A 366 -3.33 8.61 14.08
C HIS A 366 -4.18 9.60 13.29
N PRO A 367 -3.63 10.75 12.86
CA PRO A 367 -4.36 11.66 12.01
C PRO A 367 -4.67 11.15 10.60
N SER A 368 -3.93 10.17 10.10
CA SER A 368 -4.23 9.52 8.82
C SER A 368 -5.52 8.73 8.85
N VAL A 369 -5.82 8.04 9.95
CA VAL A 369 -7.00 7.17 10.01
C VAL A 369 -8.27 8.02 9.96
N PHE A 370 -9.15 7.78 9.01
CA PHE A 370 -10.34 8.62 8.80
C PHE A 370 -11.66 7.86 8.81
N LEU A 371 -11.60 6.53 8.76
CA LEU A 371 -12.76 5.66 8.67
C LEU A 371 -12.47 4.32 9.34
N TRP A 372 -13.38 3.84 10.18
CA TRP A 372 -13.28 2.54 10.84
C TRP A 372 -14.14 1.49 10.15
N GLY A 373 -13.53 0.40 9.67
CA GLY A 373 -14.25 -0.77 9.16
C GLY A 373 -14.67 -1.67 10.29
N VAL A 374 -15.95 -1.60 10.66
CA VAL A 374 -16.53 -2.33 11.81
C VAL A 374 -17.39 -3.52 11.39
N ARG A 375 -17.38 -3.82 10.08
CA ARG A 375 -17.98 -5.03 9.50
C ARG A 375 -16.89 -5.96 9.00
N VAL A 376 -17.21 -7.24 8.93
CA VAL A 376 -16.31 -8.21 8.29
C VAL A 376 -16.34 -7.90 6.79
N PRO A 377 -15.21 -7.61 6.14
CA PRO A 377 -15.20 -7.23 4.73
C PRO A 377 -15.94 -8.23 3.84
N GLY A 378 -16.97 -7.75 3.14
CA GLY A 378 -17.73 -8.52 2.16
C GLY A 378 -18.64 -9.62 2.72
N SER A 379 -18.93 -9.61 4.02
CA SER A 379 -19.83 -10.57 4.65
C SER A 379 -21.31 -10.29 4.39
N ALA A 380 -22.17 -11.24 4.77
CA ALA A 380 -23.60 -11.03 4.85
C ALA A 380 -23.98 -10.04 5.97
N ASP A 381 -25.22 -9.58 5.97
CA ASP A 381 -25.79 -8.76 7.04
C ASP A 381 -26.00 -9.59 8.33
N ASP A 382 -25.65 -9.01 9.48
CA ASP A 382 -25.91 -9.55 10.81
C ASP A 382 -26.15 -8.39 11.78
N GLU A 383 -27.42 -8.04 11.96
CA GLU A 383 -27.81 -6.83 12.70
C GLU A 383 -27.33 -6.85 14.15
N ALA A 384 -27.51 -7.99 14.84
CA ALA A 384 -27.19 -8.12 16.25
C ALA A 384 -25.68 -8.01 16.49
N PHE A 385 -24.87 -8.55 15.57
CA PHE A 385 -23.42 -8.44 15.63
C PHE A 385 -22.94 -7.03 15.28
N TYR A 386 -23.39 -6.48 14.14
CA TYR A 386 -22.87 -5.19 13.66
C TYR A 386 -23.37 -3.99 14.46
N LYS A 387 -24.52 -4.09 15.13
CA LYS A 387 -24.91 -3.11 16.14
C LYS A 387 -23.86 -3.02 17.25
N LYS A 388 -23.39 -4.16 17.76
CA LYS A 388 -22.36 -4.20 18.83
C LYS A 388 -21.02 -3.65 18.38
N THR A 389 -20.55 -3.96 17.16
CA THR A 389 -19.27 -3.44 16.66
C THR A 389 -19.34 -1.94 16.38
N ASN A 390 -20.43 -1.45 15.79
CA ASN A 390 -20.67 -0.01 15.58
C ASN A 390 -20.73 0.76 16.91
N GLU A 391 -21.51 0.28 17.88
CA GLU A 391 -21.61 0.90 19.21
C GLU A 391 -20.26 0.91 19.93
N ALA A 392 -19.49 -0.18 19.85
CA ALA A 392 -18.16 -0.25 20.45
C ALA A 392 -17.20 0.77 19.83
N ALA A 393 -17.14 0.86 18.50
CA ALA A 393 -16.28 1.81 17.80
C ALA A 393 -16.67 3.27 18.13
N ARG A 394 -17.97 3.62 18.03
CA ARG A 394 -18.45 4.98 18.34
C ARG A 394 -18.17 5.39 19.80
N ARG A 395 -18.26 4.44 20.74
CA ARG A 395 -17.93 4.71 22.15
C ARG A 395 -16.44 4.93 22.38
N LEU A 396 -15.59 4.18 21.67
CA LEU A 396 -14.13 4.26 21.81
C LEU A 396 -13.52 5.43 21.05
N ASP A 397 -14.15 5.84 19.95
CA ASP A 397 -13.78 6.97 19.11
C ASP A 397 -15.01 7.59 18.43
N PRO A 398 -15.61 8.64 19.01
CA PRO A 398 -16.72 9.36 18.39
C PRO A 398 -16.25 10.37 17.32
N THR A 399 -14.93 10.54 17.11
CA THR A 399 -14.40 11.58 16.21
C THR A 399 -14.26 11.13 14.77
N ARG A 400 -14.44 9.83 14.51
CA ARG A 400 -14.36 9.23 13.18
C ARG A 400 -15.64 8.47 12.84
N PRO A 401 -16.09 8.56 11.59
CA PRO A 401 -17.21 7.75 11.10
C PRO A 401 -16.89 6.25 11.08
N THR A 402 -17.91 5.43 11.21
CA THR A 402 -17.84 3.99 10.91
C THR A 402 -18.24 3.70 9.47
N ALA A 403 -17.68 2.61 8.93
CA ALA A 403 -18.05 1.98 7.67
C ALA A 403 -17.95 0.46 7.80
N GLY A 404 -18.35 -0.23 6.74
CA GLY A 404 -17.96 -1.60 6.53
C GLY A 404 -18.14 -1.96 5.07
N THR A 405 -17.25 -2.80 4.56
CA THR A 405 -17.23 -3.13 3.15
C THR A 405 -18.37 -4.10 2.79
N HIS A 406 -19.29 -3.64 1.95
CA HIS A 406 -20.44 -4.39 1.42
C HIS A 406 -20.16 -4.95 0.03
N ARG A 407 -20.75 -6.12 -0.26
CA ARG A 407 -20.82 -6.70 -1.62
C ARG A 407 -22.24 -6.73 -2.20
N THR A 408 -23.25 -6.42 -1.39
CA THR A 408 -24.65 -6.37 -1.80
C THR A 408 -25.08 -4.93 -2.01
N LYS A 409 -25.96 -4.69 -2.98
CA LYS A 409 -26.64 -3.39 -3.14
C LYS A 409 -27.78 -3.31 -2.13
N LYS A 410 -28.05 -2.12 -1.60
CA LYS A 410 -29.17 -1.87 -0.68
C LYS A 410 -29.15 -2.77 0.57
N GLY A 411 -27.96 -3.25 0.97
CA GLY A 411 -27.78 -4.01 2.21
C GLY A 411 -27.99 -3.14 3.45
N GLN A 412 -28.04 -3.77 4.62
CA GLN A 412 -28.23 -3.09 5.89
C GLN A 412 -27.13 -2.07 6.17
N LEU A 413 -27.50 -0.83 6.50
CA LEU A 413 -26.59 0.27 6.85
C LEU A 413 -26.79 0.72 8.30
N LEU A 414 -25.92 0.26 9.20
CA LEU A 414 -25.86 0.71 10.61
C LEU A 414 -24.75 1.76 10.83
N GLU A 415 -23.79 1.75 9.91
CA GLU A 415 -22.61 2.59 9.86
C GLU A 415 -22.93 4.02 9.37
N ASP A 416 -21.95 4.91 9.46
CA ASP A 416 -22.09 6.28 8.97
C ASP A 416 -21.89 6.39 7.45
N VAL A 417 -21.11 5.46 6.89
CA VAL A 417 -20.70 5.42 5.48
C VAL A 417 -20.95 4.03 4.88
N TYR A 418 -21.68 4.00 3.76
CA TYR A 418 -21.86 2.80 2.96
C TYR A 418 -20.65 2.62 2.02
N ALA A 419 -19.73 1.74 2.41
CA ALA A 419 -18.56 1.38 1.61
C ALA A 419 -18.90 0.13 0.77
N TYR A 420 -18.88 0.24 -0.56
CA TYR A 420 -19.34 -0.83 -1.45
C TYR A 420 -18.25 -1.26 -2.44
N ASP A 421 -18.03 -2.57 -2.54
CA ASP A 421 -17.15 -3.16 -3.53
C ASP A 421 -17.87 -3.22 -4.89
N ASP A 422 -17.57 -2.26 -5.77
CA ASP A 422 -18.15 -2.14 -7.09
C ASP A 422 -17.30 -2.82 -8.16
N PHE A 423 -17.53 -4.12 -8.31
CA PHE A 423 -16.93 -4.94 -9.35
C PHE A 423 -17.80 -5.02 -10.62
N SER A 424 -18.71 -4.06 -10.86
CA SER A 424 -19.65 -4.14 -11.99
C SER A 424 -19.04 -3.84 -13.36
N PHE A 425 -17.87 -3.20 -13.42
CA PHE A 425 -17.33 -2.71 -14.69
C PHE A 425 -16.75 -3.82 -15.56
N ALA A 426 -17.42 -4.10 -16.68
CA ALA A 426 -17.01 -5.14 -17.62
C ALA A 426 -16.03 -4.64 -18.72
N GLY A 427 -15.70 -3.35 -18.75
CA GLY A 427 -14.78 -2.75 -19.73
C GLY A 427 -15.46 -1.87 -20.79
N ALA A 428 -16.79 -1.83 -20.80
CA ALA A 428 -17.60 -0.95 -21.64
C ALA A 428 -18.73 -0.33 -20.80
N GLY A 429 -19.19 0.86 -21.20
CA GLY A 429 -20.22 1.61 -20.47
C GLY A 429 -19.70 2.32 -19.21
N PRO A 430 -20.59 2.60 -18.24
CA PRO A 430 -20.22 3.22 -16.97
C PRO A 430 -19.25 2.37 -16.15
N GLY A 431 -18.20 3.00 -15.63
CA GLY A 431 -17.13 2.45 -14.81
C GLY A 431 -17.56 2.11 -13.38
N CYS A 432 -18.67 2.67 -12.92
CA CYS A 432 -19.28 2.29 -11.65
C CYS A 432 -20.80 2.44 -11.73
N LEU A 433 -21.50 1.78 -10.81
CA LEU A 433 -22.93 1.89 -10.68
C LEU A 433 -23.35 3.29 -10.21
N PRO A 434 -24.57 3.74 -10.57
CA PRO A 434 -25.16 4.92 -9.96
C PRO A 434 -25.29 4.78 -8.44
N ARG A 435 -24.76 5.72 -7.64
CA ARG A 435 -24.90 5.71 -6.17
C ARG A 435 -26.33 5.42 -5.72
N ALA A 436 -27.32 6.03 -6.37
CA ALA A 436 -28.73 5.85 -6.04
C ALA A 436 -29.26 4.41 -6.24
N SER A 437 -28.61 3.59 -7.07
CA SER A 437 -28.96 2.17 -7.23
C SER A 437 -28.23 1.26 -6.22
N VAL A 438 -27.20 1.78 -5.53
CA VAL A 438 -26.34 1.02 -4.63
C VAL A 438 -26.66 1.29 -3.16
N THR A 439 -26.52 2.53 -2.68
CA THR A 439 -26.67 2.83 -1.25
C THR A 439 -28.13 2.81 -0.82
N PRO A 440 -28.50 2.25 0.34
CA PRO A 440 -29.89 2.28 0.85
C PRO A 440 -30.34 3.69 1.27
N ASP A 441 -29.42 4.60 1.63
CA ASP A 441 -29.75 5.95 2.09
C ASP A 441 -28.81 7.01 1.48
N LEU A 442 -29.36 7.85 0.60
CA LEU A 442 -28.63 8.93 -0.09
C LEU A 442 -28.16 10.06 0.85
N ARG A 443 -28.66 10.11 2.10
CA ARG A 443 -28.23 11.10 3.09
C ARG A 443 -26.92 10.70 3.77
N ARG A 444 -26.56 9.40 3.75
CA ARG A 444 -25.36 8.83 4.37
C ARG A 444 -24.15 8.93 3.42
N GLY A 445 -22.95 8.83 4.00
CA GLY A 445 -21.72 8.79 3.21
C GLY A 445 -21.68 7.58 2.28
N TYR A 446 -21.04 7.71 1.12
CA TYR A 446 -20.85 6.62 0.17
C TYR A 446 -19.46 6.68 -0.45
N LEU A 447 -18.80 5.53 -0.57
CA LEU A 447 -17.55 5.36 -1.30
C LEU A 447 -17.50 3.99 -1.96
N ILE A 448 -16.68 3.88 -3.00
CA ILE A 448 -16.38 2.59 -3.66
C ILE A 448 -15.15 1.99 -2.98
N SER A 449 -15.31 0.95 -2.16
CA SER A 449 -14.24 0.36 -1.36
C SER A 449 -13.33 -0.60 -2.11
N GLY A 450 -13.73 -1.03 -3.30
CA GLY A 450 -13.00 -1.96 -4.15
C GLY A 450 -13.57 -1.93 -5.56
N TYR A 451 -12.70 -1.98 -6.56
CA TYR A 451 -13.06 -2.17 -7.98
C TYR A 451 -11.86 -2.73 -8.75
N GLY A 452 -12.07 -3.23 -9.97
CA GLY A 452 -11.01 -3.84 -10.77
C GLY A 452 -10.68 -5.24 -10.27
N GLY A 453 -9.44 -5.48 -9.87
CA GLY A 453 -8.99 -6.73 -9.26
C GLY A 453 -9.33 -7.97 -10.08
N MET A 454 -9.98 -8.94 -9.44
CA MET A 454 -10.36 -10.23 -10.04
C MET A 454 -11.22 -10.13 -11.30
N MET A 455 -11.86 -8.98 -11.56
CA MET A 455 -12.64 -8.78 -12.78
C MET A 455 -11.76 -8.66 -14.04
N TYR A 456 -10.48 -8.33 -13.87
CA TYR A 456 -9.52 -8.24 -14.97
C TYR A 456 -8.07 -8.49 -14.52
N PRO A 457 -7.71 -9.72 -14.10
CA PRO A 457 -6.36 -10.05 -13.67
C PRO A 457 -5.35 -9.76 -14.78
N THR A 458 -4.23 -9.14 -14.43
CA THR A 458 -3.22 -8.69 -15.39
C THR A 458 -1.82 -8.87 -14.82
N LYS A 459 -1.06 -9.75 -15.45
CA LYS A 459 0.32 -10.08 -15.15
C LYS A 459 1.25 -9.04 -15.77
N SER A 460 2.42 -8.83 -15.18
CA SER A 460 3.44 -7.93 -15.74
C SER A 460 3.92 -8.37 -17.13
N PHE A 461 3.82 -9.67 -17.43
CA PHE A 461 4.20 -10.31 -18.69
C PHE A 461 3.02 -10.59 -19.63
N ASP A 462 1.81 -10.12 -19.32
CA ASP A 462 0.72 -10.20 -20.30
C ASP A 462 1.00 -9.26 -21.48
N GLY A 463 0.43 -9.60 -22.65
CA GLY A 463 0.56 -8.80 -23.86
C GLY A 463 0.09 -7.35 -23.68
N ASN A 464 0.60 -6.44 -24.52
CA ASN A 464 0.33 -5.00 -24.41
C ASN A 464 -1.17 -4.66 -24.33
N ALA A 465 -2.01 -5.33 -25.12
CA ALA A 465 -3.46 -5.09 -25.14
C ALA A 465 -4.11 -5.36 -23.77
N GLN A 466 -3.70 -6.43 -23.07
CA GLN A 466 -4.20 -6.76 -21.73
C GLN A 466 -3.78 -5.70 -20.71
N ARG A 467 -2.49 -5.34 -20.69
CA ARG A 467 -1.95 -4.31 -19.78
C ARG A 467 -2.59 -2.94 -20.00
N LEU A 468 -2.80 -2.55 -21.25
CA LEU A 468 -3.47 -1.29 -21.60
C LEU A 468 -4.95 -1.31 -21.20
N SER A 469 -5.66 -2.41 -21.47
CA SER A 469 -7.05 -2.59 -21.06
C SER A 469 -7.21 -2.48 -19.54
N GLN A 470 -6.30 -3.07 -18.76
CA GLN A 470 -6.27 -2.91 -17.31
C GLN A 470 -6.16 -1.42 -16.94
N ALA A 471 -5.16 -0.71 -17.47
CA ALA A 471 -4.95 0.71 -17.16
C ALA A 471 -6.17 1.59 -17.49
N LEU A 472 -6.75 1.42 -18.68
CA LEU A 472 -7.96 2.15 -19.09
C LEU A 472 -9.17 1.80 -18.21
N ARG A 473 -9.27 0.57 -17.70
CA ARG A 473 -10.33 0.17 -16.76
C ARG A 473 -10.23 0.90 -15.43
N TYR A 474 -9.02 1.01 -14.84
CA TYR A 474 -8.85 1.83 -13.64
C TYR A 474 -9.20 3.30 -13.92
N GLY A 475 -8.74 3.85 -15.05
CA GLY A 475 -9.07 5.22 -15.46
C GLY A 475 -10.58 5.45 -15.57
N ALA A 476 -11.33 4.48 -16.09
CA ALA A 476 -12.77 4.59 -16.29
C ALA A 476 -13.54 4.64 -14.97
N VAL A 477 -13.16 3.80 -13.99
CA VAL A 477 -13.79 3.83 -12.66
C VAL A 477 -13.41 5.11 -11.90
N LEU A 478 -12.14 5.53 -11.95
CA LEU A 478 -11.72 6.79 -11.34
C LEU A 478 -12.48 7.98 -11.92
N ASN A 479 -12.66 8.01 -13.25
CA ASN A 479 -13.44 9.05 -13.92
C ASN A 479 -14.89 9.09 -13.43
N ASP A 480 -15.58 7.95 -13.46
CA ASP A 480 -17.02 7.92 -13.18
C ASP A 480 -17.32 8.11 -11.69
N ALA A 481 -16.43 7.66 -10.81
CA ALA A 481 -16.48 7.98 -9.39
C ALA A 481 -16.30 9.49 -9.14
N ALA A 482 -15.40 10.15 -9.87
CA ALA A 482 -15.19 11.60 -9.77
C ALA A 482 -16.35 12.42 -10.36
N ALA A 483 -16.95 11.94 -11.45
CA ALA A 483 -18.08 12.59 -12.12
C ALA A 483 -19.39 12.54 -11.31
N GLN A 484 -19.55 11.51 -10.47
CA GLN A 484 -20.80 11.28 -9.76
C GLN A 484 -20.91 12.08 -8.45
N GLN A 485 -21.99 12.84 -8.31
CA GLN A 485 -22.21 13.66 -7.12
C GLN A 485 -22.38 12.81 -5.85
N GLY A 486 -21.67 13.21 -4.80
CA GLY A 486 -21.77 12.59 -3.47
C GLY A 486 -21.09 11.24 -3.32
N VAL A 487 -20.38 10.76 -4.34
CA VAL A 487 -19.38 9.69 -4.19
C VAL A 487 -18.13 10.32 -3.58
N ALA A 488 -17.69 9.82 -2.42
CA ALA A 488 -16.51 10.36 -1.75
C ALA A 488 -15.21 9.99 -2.48
N GLY A 489 -15.22 8.95 -3.30
CA GLY A 489 -14.10 8.49 -4.12
C GLY A 489 -14.06 6.97 -4.18
N SER A 490 -12.91 6.42 -4.59
CA SER A 490 -12.78 4.99 -4.85
C SER A 490 -11.41 4.41 -4.48
N PHE A 491 -11.39 3.11 -4.17
CA PHE A 491 -10.20 2.32 -3.86
C PHE A 491 -10.02 1.22 -4.90
N GLY A 492 -8.98 1.32 -5.73
CA GLY A 492 -8.67 0.28 -6.70
C GLY A 492 -8.15 -0.97 -5.99
N TRP A 493 -8.67 -2.13 -6.34
CA TRP A 493 -8.13 -3.41 -5.91
C TRP A 493 -7.11 -3.84 -6.96
N CYS A 494 -5.79 -3.76 -6.74
CA CYS A 494 -5.11 -3.36 -5.49
C CYS A 494 -3.73 -2.71 -5.77
N MET A 495 -3.01 -2.37 -4.70
CA MET A 495 -1.66 -1.76 -4.78
C MET A 495 -0.66 -2.72 -5.42
N THR A 496 -0.50 -3.93 -4.87
CA THR A 496 0.47 -4.93 -5.34
C THR A 496 -0.23 -6.23 -5.65
N ASP A 497 0.35 -7.05 -6.52
CA ASP A 497 0.05 -8.48 -6.50
C ASP A 497 0.30 -9.04 -5.08
N TYR A 498 -0.26 -10.20 -4.76
CA TYR A 498 -0.10 -10.86 -3.47
C TYR A 498 -0.25 -12.38 -3.59
N ASN A 499 0.36 -13.11 -2.65
CA ASN A 499 0.16 -14.55 -2.55
C ASN A 499 -1.23 -14.89 -1.96
N THR A 500 -1.82 -15.99 -2.45
CA THR A 500 -3.19 -16.38 -2.15
C THR A 500 -3.36 -17.90 -2.03
N HIS A 501 -4.44 -18.33 -1.38
CA HIS A 501 -4.91 -19.71 -1.32
C HIS A 501 -5.27 -20.29 -2.70
N PRO A 502 -5.32 -21.64 -2.84
CA PRO A 502 -5.58 -22.33 -4.11
C PRO A 502 -6.90 -21.97 -4.79
N ALA A 503 -7.90 -21.55 -4.02
CA ALA A 503 -9.22 -21.17 -4.53
C ALA A 503 -9.23 -19.87 -5.34
N TYR A 504 -8.11 -19.14 -5.37
CA TYR A 504 -7.99 -17.83 -6.01
C TYR A 504 -6.69 -17.74 -6.84
N GLY A 505 -6.52 -16.61 -7.53
CA GLY A 505 -5.33 -16.33 -8.34
C GLY A 505 -5.32 -17.11 -9.66
N SER A 506 -4.12 -17.32 -10.22
CA SER A 506 -3.95 -18.04 -11.50
C SER A 506 -3.55 -19.52 -11.33
N GLY A 507 -3.85 -20.12 -10.17
CA GLY A 507 -3.47 -21.50 -9.83
C GLY A 507 -2.02 -21.64 -9.31
N ASP A 508 -1.22 -20.60 -9.43
CA ASP A 508 0.18 -20.50 -8.99
C ASP A 508 0.32 -19.82 -7.61
N ARG A 509 -0.78 -19.68 -6.85
CA ARG A 509 -0.81 -18.98 -5.54
C ARG A 509 -0.47 -17.50 -5.63
N VAL A 510 -0.66 -16.86 -6.79
CA VAL A 510 -0.53 -15.41 -6.95
C VAL A 510 -1.80 -14.82 -7.54
N SER A 511 -2.29 -13.76 -6.88
CA SER A 511 -3.37 -12.90 -7.38
C SER A 511 -2.75 -11.72 -8.13
N TYR A 512 -2.83 -11.78 -9.47
CA TYR A 512 -2.30 -10.75 -10.38
C TYR A 512 -3.27 -9.57 -10.54
N GLN A 513 -3.55 -8.91 -9.43
CA GLN A 513 -4.57 -7.86 -9.32
C GLN A 513 -3.97 -6.47 -9.04
N GLY A 514 -2.67 -6.40 -8.77
CA GLY A 514 -1.98 -5.18 -8.41
C GLY A 514 -1.73 -4.27 -9.61
N VAL A 515 -1.72 -2.96 -9.36
CA VAL A 515 -1.10 -1.97 -10.27
C VAL A 515 0.43 -2.02 -10.21
N LEU A 516 0.98 -2.62 -9.15
CA LEU A 516 2.37 -3.02 -9.01
C LEU A 516 2.48 -4.55 -8.94
N ASP A 517 3.66 -5.10 -9.23
CA ASP A 517 3.96 -6.51 -8.97
C ASP A 517 4.23 -6.80 -7.47
N LEU A 518 4.54 -8.06 -7.14
CA LEU A 518 4.82 -8.53 -5.78
C LEU A 518 6.01 -7.79 -5.11
N PHE A 519 6.96 -7.31 -5.90
CA PHE A 519 8.15 -6.55 -5.49
C PHE A 519 7.95 -5.02 -5.56
N ARG A 520 6.70 -4.57 -5.77
CA ARG A 520 6.33 -3.15 -5.90
C ARG A 520 6.90 -2.49 -7.17
N ASN A 521 7.26 -3.27 -8.20
CA ASN A 521 7.60 -2.70 -9.50
C ASN A 521 6.34 -2.23 -10.24
N PRO A 522 6.35 -1.05 -10.89
CA PRO A 522 5.17 -0.51 -11.55
C PRO A 522 4.79 -1.28 -12.81
N LYS A 523 3.52 -1.72 -12.88
CA LYS A 523 2.88 -2.10 -14.15
C LYS A 523 2.32 -0.84 -14.83
N LEU A 524 1.83 -0.98 -16.05
CA LEU A 524 1.24 0.14 -16.81
C LEU A 524 0.11 0.85 -16.04
N ALA A 525 -0.74 0.10 -15.32
CA ALA A 525 -1.83 0.67 -14.54
C ALA A 525 -1.36 1.61 -13.41
N ALA A 526 -0.11 1.51 -12.94
CA ALA A 526 0.45 2.46 -11.98
C ALA A 526 0.50 3.89 -12.54
N ALA A 527 0.75 4.04 -13.85
CA ALA A 527 0.80 5.35 -14.51
C ALA A 527 -0.55 6.07 -14.50
N VAL A 528 -1.66 5.32 -14.45
CA VAL A 528 -3.02 5.89 -14.32
C VAL A 528 -3.13 6.69 -13.04
N PHE A 529 -2.61 6.17 -11.92
CA PHE A 529 -2.66 6.84 -10.63
C PHE A 529 -1.61 7.96 -10.54
N ALA A 530 -0.36 7.64 -10.92
CA ALA A 530 0.77 8.57 -10.85
C ALA A 530 0.51 9.86 -11.63
N SER A 531 -0.08 9.76 -12.82
CA SER A 531 -0.45 10.90 -13.66
C SER A 531 -1.55 11.77 -13.07
N GLN A 532 -2.22 11.38 -11.98
CA GLN A 532 -3.24 12.25 -11.37
C GLN A 532 -2.68 13.21 -10.32
N LYS A 533 -1.36 13.21 -10.11
CA LYS A 533 -0.66 14.14 -9.21
C LYS A 533 -0.47 15.48 -9.89
N PRO A 534 -0.87 16.60 -9.26
CA PRO A 534 -0.54 17.94 -9.76
C PRO A 534 0.98 18.16 -9.80
N PRO A 535 1.58 18.46 -10.96
CA PRO A 535 3.01 18.69 -11.06
C PRO A 535 3.38 20.05 -10.47
N ARG A 536 4.42 20.09 -9.61
CA ARG A 536 4.97 21.32 -9.04
C ARG A 536 6.31 21.69 -9.68
N VAL A 537 7.05 20.68 -10.12
CA VAL A 537 8.34 20.80 -10.81
C VAL A 537 8.40 19.87 -12.03
N PRO A 538 9.30 20.09 -13.00
CA PRO A 538 9.38 19.24 -14.20
C PRO A 538 9.58 17.75 -13.90
N SER A 539 10.29 17.40 -12.82
CA SER A 539 10.50 16.02 -12.40
C SER A 539 9.24 15.33 -11.84
N ASP A 540 8.16 16.07 -11.57
CA ASP A 540 6.85 15.49 -11.25
C ASP A 540 6.11 14.98 -12.49
N ILE A 541 6.60 15.30 -13.70
CA ILE A 541 5.94 14.92 -14.93
C ILE A 541 6.06 13.41 -15.16
N VAL A 542 4.89 12.78 -15.25
CA VAL A 542 4.72 11.38 -15.62
C VAL A 542 4.49 11.34 -17.12
N LEU A 543 5.15 10.42 -17.82
CA LEU A 543 4.86 10.09 -19.20
C LEU A 543 5.09 8.60 -19.37
N GLU A 544 4.01 7.87 -19.56
CA GLU A 544 4.01 6.44 -19.90
C GLU A 544 3.15 6.25 -21.15
N VAL A 545 3.69 5.57 -22.17
CA VAL A 545 3.08 5.47 -23.50
C VAL A 545 2.86 3.99 -23.85
N SER A 546 1.63 3.60 -24.15
CA SER A 546 1.27 2.21 -24.46
C SER A 546 0.20 2.09 -25.56
N PRO A 547 0.28 1.12 -26.49
CA PRO A 547 1.29 0.06 -26.57
C PRO A 547 2.66 0.61 -26.96
N ALA A 548 3.71 -0.11 -26.59
CA ALA A 548 5.06 0.18 -27.08
C ALA A 548 5.12 0.01 -28.61
N ALA A 549 6.02 0.74 -29.29
CA ALA A 549 6.27 0.64 -30.74
C ALA A 549 6.92 -0.71 -31.19
N ALA A 550 6.53 -1.82 -30.55
CA ALA A 550 6.84 -3.18 -30.94
C ALA A 550 5.70 -3.73 -31.82
N PHE A 551 5.61 -3.23 -33.04
CA PHE A 551 4.44 -3.47 -33.91
C PHE A 551 4.17 -4.94 -34.21
N GLY A 552 5.20 -5.80 -34.25
CA GLY A 552 5.05 -7.25 -34.42
C GLY A 552 4.36 -7.97 -33.27
N ASP A 553 4.21 -7.32 -32.11
CA ASP A 553 3.45 -7.82 -30.96
C ASP A 553 1.93 -7.63 -31.11
N MET A 554 1.51 -6.83 -32.11
CA MET A 554 0.09 -6.57 -32.35
C MET A 554 -0.46 -7.46 -33.46
N PRO A 555 -1.73 -7.88 -33.37
CA PRO A 555 -2.36 -8.70 -34.39
C PRO A 555 -2.19 -8.09 -35.79
N ALA A 556 -1.60 -8.90 -36.69
CA ALA A 556 -1.27 -8.52 -38.07
C ALA A 556 -0.35 -7.29 -38.22
N GLY A 557 0.40 -6.94 -37.18
CA GLY A 557 1.35 -5.82 -37.21
C GLY A 557 0.69 -4.45 -37.15
N TYR A 558 -0.63 -4.38 -36.89
CA TYR A 558 -1.39 -3.15 -36.91
C TYR A 558 -1.50 -2.53 -35.52
N PRO A 559 -0.72 -1.48 -35.24
CA PRO A 559 -0.92 -0.73 -34.03
C PRO A 559 -2.29 -0.05 -33.95
N GLY A 560 -3.08 -0.42 -32.95
CA GLY A 560 -4.24 0.36 -32.54
C GLY A 560 -3.85 1.78 -32.06
N GLY A 561 -4.83 2.54 -31.58
CA GLY A 561 -4.57 3.84 -30.95
C GLY A 561 -3.64 3.67 -29.73
N CYS A 562 -2.67 4.57 -29.59
CA CYS A 562 -1.77 4.61 -28.46
C CYS A 562 -2.31 5.56 -27.39
N TRP A 563 -1.92 5.35 -26.14
CA TRP A 563 -2.35 6.16 -25.00
C TRP A 563 -1.12 6.64 -24.22
N ALA A 564 -1.09 7.93 -23.94
CA ALA A 564 -0.13 8.55 -23.04
C ALA A 564 -0.81 8.85 -21.69
N PHE A 565 -0.33 8.20 -20.63
CA PHE A 565 -0.69 8.51 -19.26
C PHE A 565 0.27 9.59 -18.75
N THR A 566 -0.23 10.81 -18.59
CA THR A 566 0.60 11.98 -18.25
C THR A 566 -0.17 13.04 -17.49
N ASN A 567 0.53 13.81 -16.67
CA ASN A 567 0.07 15.06 -16.05
C ASN A 567 0.60 16.32 -16.76
N ALA A 568 1.17 16.16 -17.96
CA ALA A 568 1.58 17.26 -18.81
C ALA A 568 0.39 17.94 -19.50
N ASP A 569 0.62 19.12 -20.07
CA ASP A 569 -0.41 19.88 -20.77
C ASP A 569 -0.72 19.25 -22.13
N THR A 570 0.32 18.82 -22.85
CA THR A 570 0.24 18.17 -24.16
C THR A 570 1.35 17.13 -24.35
N VAL A 571 1.24 16.30 -25.39
CA VAL A 571 2.29 15.40 -25.85
C VAL A 571 2.58 15.65 -27.33
N ARG A 572 3.84 15.97 -27.65
CA ARG A 572 4.33 16.09 -29.03
C ARG A 572 4.90 14.76 -29.49
N VAL A 573 4.51 14.34 -30.68
CA VAL A 573 4.93 13.06 -31.26
C VAL A 573 5.84 13.33 -32.45
N TYR A 574 6.93 12.58 -32.51
CA TYR A 574 7.89 12.61 -33.61
C TYR A 574 8.14 11.22 -34.13
N ARG A 575 8.41 11.10 -35.43
CA ARG A 575 8.85 9.87 -36.09
C ARG A 575 10.15 10.12 -36.80
N ASN A 576 11.17 9.32 -36.50
CA ASN A 576 12.52 9.44 -37.06
C ASN A 576 13.08 10.87 -36.93
N GLY A 577 12.75 11.56 -35.84
CA GLY A 577 13.15 12.95 -35.56
C GLY A 577 12.21 14.02 -36.10
N ASP A 578 11.29 13.68 -37.00
CA ASP A 578 10.34 14.63 -37.59
C ASP A 578 9.07 14.78 -36.76
N PHE A 579 8.63 16.02 -36.59
CA PHE A 579 7.38 16.32 -35.91
C PHE A 579 6.18 15.75 -36.69
N ILE A 580 5.26 15.11 -35.98
CA ILE A 580 4.01 14.57 -36.51
C ILE A 580 2.86 15.48 -36.09
N ALA A 581 2.59 15.53 -34.80
CA ALA A 581 1.43 16.20 -34.23
C ALA A 581 1.62 16.46 -32.72
N GLU A 582 0.80 17.36 -32.19
CA GLU A 582 0.71 17.64 -30.76
C GLU A 582 -0.71 17.30 -30.27
N PHE A 583 -0.79 16.48 -29.22
CA PHE A 583 -2.04 15.98 -28.67
C PHE A 583 -2.31 16.61 -27.31
N SER A 584 -3.56 17.02 -27.09
CA SER A 584 -4.04 17.57 -25.82
C SER A 584 -5.02 16.59 -25.15
N PRO A 585 -5.17 16.62 -23.81
CA PRO A 585 -6.18 15.83 -23.12
C PRO A 585 -7.59 16.13 -23.63
N ASP A 586 -8.37 15.09 -23.91
CA ASP A 586 -9.78 15.22 -24.24
C ASP A 586 -10.60 15.54 -22.99
N ARG A 587 -11.01 16.81 -22.86
CA ARG A 587 -11.79 17.33 -21.73
C ARG A 587 -13.31 17.16 -21.90
N GLN A 588 -13.77 16.49 -22.96
CA GLN A 588 -15.18 16.22 -23.22
C GLN A 588 -15.47 14.71 -23.40
N GLY A 589 -14.43 13.90 -23.59
CA GLY A 589 -14.55 12.46 -23.78
C GLY A 589 -14.63 11.63 -22.51
N ARG A 590 -14.28 10.34 -22.67
CA ARG A 590 -14.50 9.28 -21.66
C ARG A 590 -13.89 9.56 -20.29
N PHE A 591 -12.79 10.29 -20.25
CA PHE A 591 -11.98 10.54 -19.06
C PHE A 591 -11.99 12.00 -18.58
N ALA A 592 -12.97 12.80 -19.05
CA ALA A 592 -13.05 14.23 -18.80
C ALA A 592 -13.12 14.66 -17.32
N ALA A 593 -13.60 13.80 -16.43
CA ALA A 593 -13.70 14.09 -15.00
C ALA A 593 -12.38 13.84 -14.23
N LEU A 594 -11.39 13.21 -14.88
CA LEU A 594 -10.05 13.10 -14.29
C LEU A 594 -9.35 14.47 -14.29
N PRO A 595 -8.59 14.79 -13.23
CA PRO A 595 -7.73 15.98 -13.23
C PRO A 595 -6.77 15.99 -14.43
N TYR A 596 -6.19 14.84 -14.75
CA TYR A 596 -5.26 14.63 -15.86
C TYR A 596 -5.71 13.44 -16.71
N PRO A 597 -6.63 13.65 -17.68
CA PRO A 597 -7.10 12.59 -18.56
C PRO A 597 -5.93 12.01 -19.38
N PRO A 598 -5.86 10.69 -19.57
CA PRO A 598 -4.90 10.11 -20.50
C PRO A 598 -5.17 10.61 -21.91
N ILE A 599 -4.10 10.84 -22.67
CA ILE A 599 -4.15 11.41 -24.02
C ILE A 599 -4.13 10.27 -25.03
N GLN A 600 -5.15 10.19 -25.87
CA GLN A 600 -5.16 9.26 -26.99
C GLN A 600 -4.30 9.83 -28.13
N ILE A 601 -3.34 9.04 -28.58
CA ILE A 601 -2.48 9.32 -29.72
C ILE A 601 -2.96 8.45 -30.88
N ASP A 602 -3.55 9.10 -31.88
CA ASP A 602 -4.13 8.43 -33.02
C ASP A 602 -3.75 8.96 -34.40
N ASP A 603 -2.90 9.98 -34.45
CA ASP A 603 -2.26 10.42 -35.68
C ASP A 603 -0.76 10.17 -35.65
N PHE A 604 -0.30 9.27 -36.53
CA PHE A 604 1.12 8.93 -36.72
C PHE A 604 1.67 9.42 -38.06
N VAL A 605 0.88 10.21 -38.79
CA VAL A 605 1.21 10.77 -40.08
C VAL A 605 1.34 12.28 -39.96
N GLY A 606 0.31 12.96 -39.42
CA GLY A 606 0.33 14.38 -39.10
C GLY A 606 0.93 15.24 -40.21
N SER A 607 1.87 16.12 -39.84
CA SER A 607 2.52 17.05 -40.76
C SER A 607 3.48 16.42 -41.77
N LEU A 608 3.71 15.09 -41.73
CA LEU A 608 4.65 14.43 -42.64
C LEU A 608 4.19 14.51 -44.10
N LEU A 609 2.87 14.46 -44.36
CA LEU A 609 2.33 14.60 -45.72
C LEU A 609 2.57 16.00 -46.30
N GLU A 610 2.45 17.04 -45.48
CA GLU A 610 2.76 18.41 -45.91
C GLU A 610 4.25 18.54 -46.20
N LYS A 611 5.08 18.04 -45.30
CA LYS A 611 6.54 18.14 -45.39
C LYS A 611 7.12 17.39 -46.58
N TYR A 612 6.68 16.15 -46.81
CA TYR A 612 7.33 15.24 -47.76
C TYR A 612 6.53 15.02 -49.05
N GLU A 613 5.21 15.19 -49.04
CA GLU A 613 4.36 14.99 -50.23
C GLU A 613 3.84 16.31 -50.82
N GLY A 614 4.11 17.45 -50.18
CA GLY A 614 3.70 18.78 -50.66
C GLY A 614 2.17 18.99 -50.68
N ILE A 615 1.42 18.18 -49.94
CA ILE A 615 -0.04 18.24 -49.88
C ILE A 615 -0.45 19.44 -49.02
N ALA A 616 -1.46 20.20 -49.44
CA ALA A 616 -1.95 21.33 -48.67
C ALA A 616 -2.51 20.88 -47.31
N HIS A 617 -2.29 21.70 -46.27
CA HIS A 617 -2.64 21.37 -44.87
C HIS A 617 -4.04 20.75 -44.69
N SER A 618 -5.07 21.37 -45.27
CA SER A 618 -6.46 20.89 -45.14
C SER A 618 -6.70 19.52 -45.77
N GLU A 619 -5.96 19.17 -46.81
CA GLU A 619 -6.07 17.88 -47.51
C GLU A 619 -5.19 16.83 -46.82
N ALA A 620 -4.02 17.24 -46.34
CA ALA A 620 -3.08 16.41 -45.58
C ALA A 620 -3.74 15.90 -44.29
N VAL A 621 -4.40 16.76 -43.51
CA VAL A 621 -5.15 16.37 -42.30
C VAL A 621 -6.23 15.32 -42.62
N GLN A 622 -6.95 15.49 -43.72
CA GLN A 622 -8.00 14.56 -44.10
C GLN A 622 -7.44 13.22 -44.58
N LEU A 623 -6.37 13.24 -45.38
CA LEU A 623 -5.70 12.04 -45.87
C LEU A 623 -5.01 11.29 -44.74
N ALA A 624 -4.32 11.98 -43.83
CA ALA A 624 -3.76 11.41 -42.60
C ALA A 624 -4.87 10.73 -41.77
N GLY A 625 -6.01 11.39 -41.58
CA GLY A 625 -7.17 10.78 -40.92
C GLY A 625 -7.64 9.50 -41.59
N CYS A 626 -7.67 9.46 -42.92
CA CYS A 626 -8.00 8.24 -43.66
C CYS A 626 -6.94 7.13 -43.51
N LEU A 627 -5.65 7.47 -43.59
CA LEU A 627 -4.53 6.53 -43.41
C LEU A 627 -4.51 5.93 -42.00
N ASN A 628 -4.68 6.75 -40.97
CA ASN A 628 -4.80 6.28 -39.58
C ASN A 628 -6.09 5.48 -39.34
N ALA A 629 -7.18 5.74 -40.07
CA ALA A 629 -8.38 4.91 -39.98
C ALA A 629 -8.15 3.53 -40.62
N MET A 630 -7.45 3.45 -41.76
CA MET A 630 -7.05 2.19 -42.41
C MET A 630 -6.09 1.37 -41.53
N ARG A 631 -5.31 2.02 -40.65
CA ARG A 631 -4.50 1.35 -39.63
C ARG A 631 -5.34 0.60 -38.59
N ARG A 632 -6.55 1.07 -38.29
CA ARG A 632 -7.45 0.48 -37.28
C ARG A 632 -8.32 -0.65 -37.85
N ASP A 633 -8.64 -0.59 -39.13
CA ASP A 633 -9.40 -1.61 -39.86
C ASP A 633 -8.73 -1.92 -41.20
N PRO A 634 -7.71 -2.78 -41.20
CA PRO A 634 -6.88 -3.07 -42.37
C PRO A 634 -7.59 -3.94 -43.42
N ASN A 635 -8.63 -4.68 -43.01
CA ASN A 635 -9.26 -5.69 -43.85
C ASN A 635 -10.53 -5.18 -44.54
N ILE A 636 -11.30 -4.25 -43.94
CA ILE A 636 -12.53 -3.73 -44.56
C ILE A 636 -12.75 -2.24 -44.19
N PRO A 637 -12.27 -1.28 -45.00
CA PRO A 637 -12.60 0.13 -44.78
C PRO A 637 -14.11 0.33 -44.81
N SER A 638 -14.66 1.03 -43.81
CA SER A 638 -16.10 1.32 -43.75
C SER A 638 -16.58 2.01 -45.05
N PRO A 639 -17.84 1.84 -45.48
CA PRO A 639 -18.36 2.48 -46.69
C PRO A 639 -18.13 4.00 -46.70
N LEU A 640 -18.23 4.61 -45.52
CA LEU A 640 -18.01 6.03 -45.29
C LEU A 640 -16.53 6.42 -45.47
N LEU A 641 -15.61 5.60 -44.96
CA LEU A 641 -14.17 5.78 -45.18
C LEU A 641 -13.81 5.63 -46.66
N ARG A 642 -14.35 4.63 -47.36
CA ARG A 642 -14.14 4.43 -48.82
C ARG A 642 -14.62 5.64 -49.63
N ALA A 643 -15.81 6.16 -49.32
CA ALA A 643 -16.37 7.31 -50.02
C ALA A 643 -15.56 8.59 -49.77
N ARG A 644 -15.04 8.79 -48.56
CA ARG A 644 -14.16 9.91 -48.21
C ARG A 644 -12.82 9.81 -48.93
N LEU A 645 -12.21 8.63 -48.89
CA LEU A 645 -10.94 8.33 -49.55
C LEU A 645 -11.04 8.53 -51.06
N GLY A 646 -12.08 8.00 -51.71
CA GLY A 646 -12.29 8.16 -53.15
C GLY A 646 -12.58 9.61 -53.59
N ARG A 647 -13.04 10.48 -52.68
CA ARG A 647 -13.13 11.93 -52.95
C ARG A 647 -11.76 12.60 -52.83
N LEU A 648 -11.00 12.29 -51.78
CA LEU A 648 -9.66 12.82 -51.55
C LEU A 648 -8.68 12.44 -52.66
N LEU A 649 -8.67 11.16 -53.07
CA LEU A 649 -7.79 10.70 -54.15
C LEU A 649 -8.08 11.42 -55.46
N ARG A 650 -9.36 11.65 -55.80
CA ARG A 650 -9.74 12.44 -56.98
C ARG A 650 -9.29 13.90 -56.89
N ALA A 651 -9.45 14.53 -55.72
CA ALA A 651 -9.00 15.91 -55.50
C ALA A 651 -7.47 16.04 -55.63
N LEU A 652 -6.74 15.08 -55.06
CA LEU A 652 -5.28 15.02 -55.07
C LEU A 652 -4.68 14.43 -56.35
N ARG A 653 -5.52 14.02 -57.31
CA ARG A 653 -5.11 13.34 -58.55
C ARG A 653 -4.24 12.09 -58.29
N MET A 654 -4.55 11.36 -57.23
CA MET A 654 -3.89 10.13 -56.82
C MET A 654 -4.69 8.90 -57.24
N ASP A 655 -4.00 7.83 -57.59
CA ASP A 655 -4.59 6.51 -57.83
C ASP A 655 -4.43 5.58 -56.61
N GLU A 656 -4.91 4.34 -56.75
CA GLU A 656 -4.80 3.31 -55.71
C GLU A 656 -3.34 2.93 -55.41
N SER A 657 -2.47 2.99 -56.41
CA SER A 657 -1.04 2.72 -56.24
C SER A 657 -0.36 3.78 -55.37
N ASN A 658 -0.71 5.07 -55.57
CA ASN A 658 -0.26 6.16 -54.70
C ASN A 658 -0.72 5.95 -53.27
N LEU A 659 -1.98 5.57 -53.06
CA LEU A 659 -2.53 5.30 -51.74
C LEU A 659 -1.78 4.15 -51.04
N ILE A 660 -1.52 3.04 -51.74
CA ILE A 660 -0.78 1.90 -51.20
C ILE A 660 0.64 2.34 -50.81
N ARG A 661 1.33 3.13 -51.65
CA ARG A 661 2.65 3.69 -51.32
C ARG A 661 2.60 4.54 -50.06
N LEU A 662 1.67 5.47 -49.97
CA LEU A 662 1.52 6.35 -48.79
C LEU A 662 1.20 5.53 -47.54
N TYR A 663 0.31 4.55 -47.65
CA TYR A 663 0.02 3.63 -46.57
C TYR A 663 1.29 2.89 -46.14
N GLN A 664 2.02 2.26 -47.05
CA GLN A 664 3.26 1.54 -46.72
C GLN A 664 4.34 2.44 -46.11
N THR A 665 4.45 3.69 -46.58
CA THR A 665 5.45 4.65 -46.10
C THR A 665 5.11 5.15 -44.70
N TYR A 666 3.86 5.58 -44.48
CA TYR A 666 3.47 6.31 -43.28
C TYR A 666 2.76 5.45 -42.23
N ILE A 667 2.18 4.32 -42.61
CA ILE A 667 1.40 3.44 -41.70
C ILE A 667 1.96 2.01 -41.66
N GLY A 668 2.33 1.46 -42.82
CA GLY A 668 2.72 0.08 -42.99
C GLY A 668 3.99 -0.27 -42.21
N VAL A 669 3.99 -1.47 -41.65
CA VAL A 669 5.06 -1.97 -40.78
C VAL A 669 5.85 -3.10 -41.47
N LEU A 670 5.25 -3.78 -42.44
CA LEU A 670 5.84 -4.95 -43.11
C LEU A 670 6.73 -4.53 -44.29
N GLY A 671 8.01 -4.97 -44.26
CA GLY A 671 8.95 -4.84 -45.38
C GLY A 671 9.71 -3.49 -45.49
N GLY A 672 9.49 -2.55 -44.58
CA GLY A 672 10.19 -1.24 -44.53
C GLY A 672 11.13 -1.08 -43.33
N PRO A 673 11.97 -0.02 -43.31
CA PRO A 673 12.84 0.28 -42.17
C PRO A 673 12.02 0.58 -40.92
N THR A 674 12.46 0.08 -39.75
CA THR A 674 11.71 0.28 -38.52
C THR A 674 11.75 1.73 -38.06
N ALA A 675 10.59 2.29 -37.75
CA ALA A 675 10.46 3.68 -37.30
C ALA A 675 10.79 3.82 -35.81
N SER A 676 11.50 4.89 -35.46
CA SER A 676 11.70 5.35 -34.08
C SER A 676 10.65 6.42 -33.75
N TYR A 677 9.95 6.26 -32.63
CA TYR A 677 8.95 7.22 -32.16
C TYR A 677 9.43 7.92 -30.89
N ARG A 678 9.38 9.25 -30.89
CA ARG A 678 9.67 10.08 -29.72
C ARG A 678 8.39 10.80 -29.26
N PHE A 679 8.14 10.75 -27.97
CA PHE A 679 7.01 11.39 -27.30
C PHE A 679 7.55 12.39 -26.28
N ASP A 680 7.27 13.68 -26.47
CA ASP A 680 7.68 14.75 -25.57
C ASP A 680 6.46 15.25 -24.79
N ALA A 681 6.47 15.04 -23.47
CA ALA A 681 5.51 15.65 -22.56
C ALA A 681 5.85 17.13 -22.35
N VAL A 682 4.94 18.01 -22.75
CA VAL A 682 5.12 19.46 -22.66
C VAL A 682 4.34 19.99 -21.46
N TRP A 683 5.04 20.67 -20.56
CA TRP A 683 4.46 21.31 -19.38
C TRP A 683 4.91 22.77 -19.32
N LYS A 684 3.95 23.69 -19.23
CA LYS A 684 4.18 25.15 -19.28
C LYS A 684 5.01 25.56 -20.50
N GLY A 685 4.70 24.97 -21.65
CA GLY A 685 5.34 25.26 -22.93
C GLY A 685 6.75 24.69 -23.13
N ARG A 686 7.28 23.90 -22.18
CA ARG A 686 8.61 23.28 -22.27
C ARG A 686 8.51 21.77 -22.20
N VAL A 687 9.41 21.07 -22.91
CA VAL A 687 9.54 19.62 -22.78
C VAL A 687 10.07 19.30 -21.38
N ALA A 688 9.28 18.59 -20.60
CA ALA A 688 9.62 18.21 -19.23
C ALA A 688 10.07 16.74 -19.15
N ARG A 689 9.57 15.89 -20.04
CA ARG A 689 9.94 14.47 -20.11
C ARG A 689 9.81 13.95 -21.54
N THR A 690 10.71 13.05 -21.91
CA THR A 690 10.72 12.42 -23.24
C THR A 690 10.72 10.90 -23.07
N VAL A 691 9.94 10.21 -23.91
CA VAL A 691 9.97 8.75 -24.07
C VAL A 691 10.30 8.44 -25.52
N VAL A 692 11.24 7.53 -25.76
CA VAL A 692 11.60 7.06 -27.11
C VAL A 692 11.27 5.57 -27.19
N GLN A 693 10.57 5.17 -28.25
CA GLN A 693 10.20 3.79 -28.52
C GLN A 693 10.69 3.39 -29.90
N GLU A 694 11.53 2.37 -29.94
CA GLU A 694 12.13 1.79 -31.14
C GLU A 694 12.57 0.36 -30.82
N PRO A 695 12.94 -0.46 -31.81
CA PRO A 695 13.46 -1.80 -31.55
C PRO A 695 14.67 -1.78 -30.62
N ALA A 696 14.67 -2.68 -29.65
CA ALA A 696 15.80 -2.83 -28.73
C ALA A 696 17.05 -3.28 -29.51
N GLN A 697 18.14 -2.54 -29.37
CA GLN A 697 19.45 -2.88 -29.95
C GLN A 697 20.41 -3.45 -28.89
N ARG A 698 20.15 -3.15 -27.62
CA ARG A 698 20.91 -3.62 -26.47
C ARG A 698 19.98 -3.79 -25.28
N VAL A 699 20.35 -4.71 -24.40
CA VAL A 699 19.68 -4.94 -23.12
C VAL A 699 20.61 -4.47 -22.01
N ARG A 700 20.05 -3.74 -21.03
CA ARG A 700 20.74 -3.39 -19.79
C ARG A 700 19.88 -3.83 -18.61
N LEU A 701 20.53 -4.38 -17.58
CA LEU A 701 19.89 -4.59 -16.28
C LEU A 701 19.99 -3.30 -15.45
N GLU A 702 18.86 -2.69 -15.16
CA GLU A 702 18.76 -1.60 -14.18
C GLU A 702 18.49 -2.19 -12.79
N CYS A 703 19.34 -1.84 -11.83
CA CYS A 703 19.17 -2.20 -10.42
C CYS A 703 18.93 -0.93 -9.60
N THR A 704 17.74 -0.79 -9.04
CA THR A 704 17.37 0.37 -8.22
C THR A 704 17.16 -0.05 -6.77
N VAL A 705 17.99 0.50 -5.87
CA VAL A 705 17.85 0.29 -4.42
C VAL A 705 16.91 1.35 -3.84
N ARG A 706 15.85 0.91 -3.17
CA ARG A 706 14.97 1.74 -2.37
C ARG A 706 15.50 1.75 -0.94
N ASN A 707 15.94 2.93 -0.49
CA ASN A 707 16.65 3.18 0.77
C ASN A 707 18.05 2.54 0.82
N ALA A 708 19.08 3.30 0.40
CA ALA A 708 20.46 2.82 0.39
C ALA A 708 21.15 2.91 1.77
N ILE A 709 20.49 3.47 2.80
CA ILE A 709 21.03 3.58 4.15
C ILE A 709 20.13 2.79 5.10
N LEU A 710 20.65 1.68 5.59
CA LEU A 710 19.96 0.81 6.53
C LEU A 710 20.45 1.08 7.94
N THR A 711 19.56 0.92 8.91
CA THR A 711 19.88 1.03 10.33
C THR A 711 19.49 -0.25 11.04
N ASP A 712 20.49 -1.08 11.34
CA ASP A 712 20.33 -2.21 12.24
C ASP A 712 20.16 -1.68 13.68
N GLY A 713 18.99 -1.88 14.28
CA GLY A 713 18.61 -1.24 15.55
C GLY A 713 17.62 -2.07 16.36
N PRO A 714 16.48 -1.51 16.81
CA PRO A 714 15.45 -2.25 17.54
C PRO A 714 15.03 -3.54 16.84
N THR A 715 14.90 -3.52 15.52
CA THR A 715 14.73 -4.70 14.67
C THR A 715 15.85 -4.72 13.62
N TRP A 716 15.95 -5.82 12.88
CA TRP A 716 16.68 -5.80 11.60
C TRP A 716 16.00 -4.84 10.62
N ASP A 717 16.74 -4.42 9.61
CA ASP A 717 16.29 -3.50 8.57
C ASP A 717 16.54 -4.12 7.19
N CYS A 718 15.85 -3.66 6.14
CA CYS A 718 16.17 -4.10 4.78
C CYS A 718 15.90 -3.05 3.71
N ALA A 719 16.64 -3.16 2.61
CA ALA A 719 16.44 -2.40 1.39
C ALA A 719 15.68 -3.25 0.37
N ALA A 720 14.68 -2.66 -0.29
CA ALA A 720 14.06 -3.29 -1.46
C ALA A 720 14.89 -2.96 -2.71
N VAL A 721 15.17 -3.96 -3.54
CA VAL A 721 15.91 -3.80 -4.80
C VAL A 721 15.01 -4.18 -5.97
N SER A 722 14.77 -3.23 -6.87
CA SER A 722 14.06 -3.42 -8.13
C SER A 722 15.05 -3.78 -9.23
N LEU A 723 14.72 -4.80 -10.02
CA LEU A 723 15.50 -5.27 -11.15
C LEU A 723 14.67 -5.11 -12.43
N ARG A 724 15.17 -4.39 -13.43
CA ARG A 724 14.45 -4.10 -14.67
C ARG A 724 15.35 -4.28 -15.89
N ALA A 725 14.96 -5.13 -16.83
CA ALA A 725 15.57 -5.17 -18.15
C ALA A 725 15.06 -3.98 -18.98
N ILE A 726 15.98 -3.14 -19.43
CA ILE A 726 15.67 -1.93 -20.20
C ILE A 726 16.48 -1.85 -21.48
N ASP A 727 15.94 -1.15 -22.47
CA ASP A 727 16.60 -0.92 -23.75
C ASP A 727 17.59 0.26 -23.71
N GLN A 728 18.12 0.65 -24.88
CA GLN A 728 19.02 1.79 -25.02
C GLN A 728 18.45 3.14 -24.57
N ASN A 729 17.13 3.29 -24.51
CA ASN A 729 16.39 4.50 -24.18
C ASN A 729 15.82 4.47 -22.74
N GLY A 730 16.07 3.38 -22.00
CA GLY A 730 15.54 3.19 -20.65
C GLY A 730 14.09 2.67 -20.60
N SER A 731 13.53 2.26 -21.74
CA SER A 731 12.21 1.64 -21.79
C SER A 731 12.28 0.20 -21.32
N LEU A 732 11.26 -0.23 -20.57
CA LEU A 732 11.16 -1.60 -20.06
C LEU A 732 11.04 -2.60 -21.22
N LEU A 733 11.72 -3.74 -21.11
CA LEU A 733 11.66 -4.85 -22.05
C LEU A 733 10.75 -5.97 -21.51
N PRO A 734 9.43 -5.92 -21.73
CA PRO A 734 8.48 -6.83 -21.07
C PRO A 734 8.66 -8.30 -21.44
N TYR A 735 9.27 -8.58 -22.60
CA TYR A 735 9.51 -9.95 -23.08
C TYR A 735 10.88 -10.50 -22.70
N CYS A 736 11.73 -9.72 -22.01
CA CYS A 736 12.96 -10.23 -21.44
C CYS A 736 12.63 -11.06 -20.19
N SER A 737 12.87 -12.37 -20.28
CA SER A 737 12.60 -13.37 -19.23
C SER A 737 13.87 -14.02 -18.67
N GLU A 738 15.02 -13.39 -18.91
CA GLU A 738 16.32 -13.92 -18.47
C GLU A 738 16.38 -14.05 -16.94
N ALA A 739 17.20 -15.00 -16.49
CA ALA A 739 17.48 -15.17 -15.07
C ALA A 739 18.56 -14.19 -14.61
N VAL A 740 18.32 -13.55 -13.46
CA VAL A 740 19.31 -12.71 -12.78
C VAL A 740 19.92 -13.51 -11.63
N GLN A 741 21.23 -13.67 -11.66
CA GLN A 741 22.02 -14.22 -10.57
C GLN A 741 22.39 -13.11 -9.59
N LEU A 742 22.17 -13.35 -8.31
CA LEU A 742 22.34 -12.42 -7.20
C LEU A 742 23.36 -12.98 -6.22
N SER A 743 24.37 -12.18 -5.88
CA SER A 743 25.29 -12.49 -4.78
C SER A 743 25.55 -11.24 -3.95
N VAL A 744 25.74 -11.41 -2.64
CA VAL A 744 25.97 -10.29 -1.72
C VAL A 744 27.33 -10.44 -1.08
N GLU A 745 28.08 -9.34 -1.10
CA GLU A 745 29.31 -9.15 -0.34
C GLU A 745 29.07 -8.16 0.80
N GLY A 746 29.65 -8.39 1.97
CA GLY A 746 29.52 -7.52 3.15
C GLY A 746 28.35 -7.90 4.07
N PRO A 747 28.00 -7.02 5.04
CA PRO A 747 27.16 -7.38 6.19
C PRO A 747 25.64 -7.36 5.90
N ALA A 748 25.22 -8.05 4.83
CA ALA A 748 23.82 -8.17 4.46
C ALA A 748 23.48 -9.57 3.93
N LYS A 749 22.19 -9.92 3.99
CA LYS A 749 21.66 -11.20 3.51
C LYS A 749 20.55 -10.99 2.48
N LEU A 750 20.47 -11.86 1.49
CA LEU A 750 19.36 -11.91 0.54
C LEU A 750 18.11 -12.50 1.22
N ILE A 751 16.96 -11.86 1.03
CA ILE A 751 15.66 -12.49 1.28
C ILE A 751 15.17 -13.12 -0.03
N GLY A 752 15.03 -14.44 -0.04
CA GLY A 752 14.65 -15.22 -1.22
C GLY A 752 15.84 -15.90 -1.90
N PRO A 753 15.65 -16.42 -3.12
CA PRO A 753 16.68 -17.18 -3.83
C PRO A 753 17.78 -16.28 -4.42
N SER A 754 18.96 -16.86 -4.66
CA SER A 754 20.07 -16.21 -5.36
C SER A 754 19.90 -16.16 -6.88
N VAL A 755 18.85 -16.77 -7.44
CA VAL A 755 18.53 -16.70 -8.86
C VAL A 755 17.05 -16.36 -9.01
N VAL A 756 16.76 -15.27 -9.72
CA VAL A 756 15.39 -14.78 -9.94
C VAL A 756 15.12 -14.58 -11.42
N PRO A 757 14.03 -15.15 -11.98
CA PRO A 757 13.66 -14.89 -13.38
C PRO A 757 12.97 -13.53 -13.51
N LEU A 758 13.28 -12.80 -14.58
CA LEU A 758 12.50 -11.63 -14.97
C LEU A 758 11.11 -12.05 -15.45
N ARG A 759 10.09 -11.34 -14.99
CA ARG A 759 8.68 -11.52 -15.35
C ARG A 759 8.12 -10.20 -15.82
N GLY A 760 7.90 -10.06 -17.12
CA GLY A 760 7.52 -8.77 -17.70
C GLY A 760 8.71 -7.82 -17.75
N GLY A 761 9.94 -8.33 -17.92
CA GLY A 761 11.17 -7.56 -17.82
C GLY A 761 11.53 -7.09 -16.41
N MET A 762 10.83 -7.55 -15.37
CA MET A 762 11.01 -7.07 -13.99
C MET A 762 11.19 -8.23 -13.00
N ALA A 763 11.99 -7.99 -11.96
CA ALA A 763 12.09 -8.82 -10.77
C ALA A 763 12.46 -7.95 -9.55
N GLY A 764 12.77 -8.56 -8.42
CA GLY A 764 13.27 -7.85 -7.27
C GLY A 764 13.87 -8.78 -6.22
N THR A 765 14.46 -8.18 -5.21
CA THR A 765 14.96 -8.86 -4.00
C THR A 765 14.96 -7.88 -2.82
N TYR A 766 15.26 -8.37 -1.62
CA TYR A 766 15.49 -7.53 -0.45
C TYR A 766 16.84 -7.86 0.19
N LEU A 767 17.55 -6.84 0.64
CA LEU A 767 18.83 -6.94 1.36
C LEU A 767 18.61 -6.64 2.83
N ALA A 768 18.63 -7.67 3.68
CA ALA A 768 18.45 -7.55 5.13
C ALA A 768 19.79 -7.35 5.84
N THR A 769 19.80 -6.53 6.88
CA THR A 769 20.97 -6.36 7.76
C THR A 769 21.24 -7.63 8.55
N ASP A 770 22.52 -7.91 8.84
CA ASP A 770 22.93 -9.11 9.59
C ASP A 770 23.40 -8.82 11.03
N GLY A 771 23.25 -7.58 11.50
CA GLY A 771 23.73 -7.11 12.81
C GLY A 771 25.07 -6.36 12.79
N VAL A 772 25.77 -6.30 11.65
CA VAL A 772 27.08 -5.66 11.54
C VAL A 772 26.98 -4.36 10.71
N ALA A 773 27.64 -3.30 11.19
CA ALA A 773 27.75 -2.06 10.44
C ALA A 773 28.81 -2.18 9.34
N GLY A 774 28.57 -1.56 8.19
CA GLY A 774 29.51 -1.59 7.08
C GLY A 774 28.84 -1.32 5.74
N ARG A 775 29.60 -1.51 4.66
CA ARG A 775 29.10 -1.45 3.29
C ARG A 775 28.80 -2.86 2.82
N ALA A 776 27.60 -3.09 2.31
CA ALA A 776 27.26 -4.31 1.60
C ALA A 776 27.03 -3.99 0.11
N THR A 777 27.42 -4.91 -0.77
CA THR A 777 27.26 -4.80 -2.22
C THR A 777 26.50 -6.00 -2.73
N LEU A 778 25.45 -5.75 -3.51
CA LEU A 778 24.73 -6.75 -4.27
C LEU A 778 25.26 -6.73 -5.71
N HIS A 779 25.72 -7.88 -6.17
CA HIS A 779 26.13 -8.12 -7.54
C HIS A 779 24.97 -8.80 -8.28
N CYS A 780 24.62 -8.27 -9.45
CA CYS A 780 23.54 -8.74 -10.31
C CYS A 780 24.11 -9.09 -11.68
N LYS A 781 23.95 -10.35 -12.10
CA LYS A 781 24.40 -10.83 -13.42
C LYS A 781 23.23 -11.38 -14.20
N MET A 782 23.14 -11.01 -15.48
CA MET A 782 22.10 -11.46 -16.39
C MET A 782 22.71 -11.69 -17.77
N GLU A 783 22.37 -12.80 -18.41
CA GLU A 783 22.86 -13.09 -19.76
C GLU A 783 22.46 -11.96 -20.74
N GLY A 784 23.40 -11.57 -21.62
CA GLY A 784 23.18 -10.50 -22.60
C GLY A 784 23.22 -9.07 -22.06
N ALA A 785 23.46 -8.86 -20.76
CA ALA A 785 23.67 -7.54 -20.16
C ALA A 785 25.01 -7.46 -19.42
N LEU A 786 25.47 -6.23 -19.17
CA LEU A 786 26.65 -5.99 -18.33
C LEU A 786 26.32 -6.27 -16.85
N ASP A 787 27.28 -6.88 -16.15
CA ASP A 787 27.23 -7.04 -14.70
C ASP A 787 26.98 -5.69 -14.03
N THR A 788 26.02 -5.68 -13.09
CA THR A 788 25.60 -4.45 -12.39
C THR A 788 25.72 -4.67 -10.90
N GLU A 789 26.16 -3.64 -10.18
CA GLU A 789 26.33 -3.69 -8.73
C GLU A 789 25.62 -2.52 -8.07
N VAL A 790 25.05 -2.78 -6.89
CA VAL A 790 24.47 -1.75 -6.05
C VAL A 790 24.94 -1.93 -4.62
N SER A 791 25.26 -0.83 -3.94
CA SER A 791 25.71 -0.88 -2.55
C SER A 791 24.70 -0.23 -1.60
N VAL A 792 24.65 -0.77 -0.39
CA VAL A 792 23.97 -0.18 0.76
C VAL A 792 24.97 0.09 1.88
N ILE A 793 24.69 1.13 2.67
CA ILE A 793 25.43 1.46 3.87
C ILE A 793 24.59 1.05 5.08
N ILE A 794 25.16 0.21 5.92
CA ILE A 794 24.53 -0.31 7.12
C ILE A 794 25.15 0.39 8.32
N ARG A 795 24.29 1.07 9.08
CA ARG A 795 24.61 1.63 10.38
C ARG A 795 24.10 0.70 11.45
N ARG A 796 24.80 0.64 12.57
CA ARG A 796 24.31 -0.02 13.77
C ARG A 796 23.96 1.05 14.79
N ARG A 797 22.75 0.98 15.34
CA ARG A 797 22.37 1.80 16.49
C ARG A 797 23.07 1.19 17.71
N GLU A 798 23.83 2.00 18.45
CA GLU A 798 24.30 1.57 19.77
C GLU A 798 23.08 1.27 20.66
N ALA A 799 23.18 0.16 21.40
CA ALA A 799 22.10 -0.41 22.20
C ALA A 799 21.71 0.47 23.39
#